data_AF-A0A2H0QG06-F1
#
_entry.id   AF-A0A2H0QG06-F1
#
_cell.length_a   1.000
_cell.length_b   1.000
_cell.length_c   1.000
_cell.angle_alpha   90.00
_cell.angle_beta   90.00
_cell.angle_gamma   90.00
#
_symmetry.space_group_name_H-M   'P 1'
#
loop_
_entity.id
_entity.type
_entity.pdbx_description
1 polymer ?
#
loop_
_entity_poly.entity_id
_entity_poly.type
_entity_poly.pdbx_seq_one_letter_code
_entity_poly.pdbx_strand_id
1 'polypeptide(L)'
;MSFILVLASSCLSNNGGSKKSSRGGTSNSPSTVSAGYGRILADNPIILSGNYSLSQNTDLGTLLKRSQDYITDNPYLIGSCSAGGQTVAECFEVREDSTADYLAPVSGKWAFPTATTSFDQVQTYGHLDRFLKMVFGRLEYSTSVANPGVFENYETALPSALYSSPNGAFVLGQEKLKAYSNCDVQDNAFFSPATDSLCFGTDSEFAQVKFVQDPTVIYHEAGHAINKVMLNMRNRVNGITTVSSALGYQSYDEAGGIGEGLCDYFSYMMNGRTHFAEWALGRFLNLSRPLTETDSVHTASVSKESDSRLNYPTFLNYDPNNSEFPIEDVHNAGLIASHFFVAVTEDMQSYCSFDQNKSINAVFHLIAESFAEMGDLTAKGNDNHAYYSYNLDPDNAALWLSTANPVNYRRFAQTFSKYFLRTYGSNSLNLCNGSFYPQDRLEALLDSYGLLLFKTYNENGNSENFGHAGTNRSVTSTNRIKTVFTTKDQISIDPTSGASTAFIFDKPADIQAAVQSLQQEGKIGTISSLIPGDFSYNNSNGQISPGEVVGVTLNLYNKSNTTIAGVQLLANDWDHAKSGAPCNNLGDNWPLNSEGAADISGETGTNAGECSYITRSNGGEPEETLQPVCFVEVQESSATKWVNQETLRQNIALPKNKCLSGSAVKTSDCFIRAISGADTSHYSVIDPKTTWAKSVAGENGSPSFSLGNVLFFEVSPWTPPGTTFHCRIRARFSNCEDCWHDSNSGNDDFLDYQFSGGEPYKIIPFEFTVID
;
A
#
# COMPACT_ATOMS: atom_id res chain seq x y z
N MET A 1 20.64 -9.35 -15.08
CA MET A 1 19.31 -8.78 -15.37
C MET A 1 19.29 -7.36 -14.82
N SER A 2 18.54 -6.42 -15.41
CA SER A 2 18.52 -5.03 -14.93
C SER A 2 17.14 -4.60 -14.45
N PHE A 3 17.11 -3.82 -13.37
CA PHE A 3 15.90 -3.15 -12.88
C PHE A 3 15.40 -2.17 -13.94
N ILE A 4 14.11 -2.24 -14.25
CA ILE A 4 13.43 -1.21 -15.01
C ILE A 4 12.70 -0.35 -13.97
N LEU A 5 13.15 0.89 -13.78
CA LEU A 5 12.24 1.92 -13.27
C LEU A 5 11.16 2.08 -14.35
N VAL A 6 9.93 1.71 -14.02
CA VAL A 6 8.82 1.73 -14.98
C VAL A 6 8.53 3.19 -15.34
N LEU A 7 9.00 3.57 -16.52
CA LEU A 7 8.54 4.72 -17.28
C LEU A 7 7.72 4.15 -18.43
N ALA A 8 6.40 4.23 -18.32
CA ALA A 8 5.51 3.77 -19.38
C ALA A 8 5.46 4.83 -20.49
N SER A 9 5.88 4.44 -21.70
CA SER A 9 5.60 5.17 -22.93
C SER A 9 5.10 4.17 -23.97
N SER A 10 3.96 4.43 -24.62
CA SER A 10 3.57 3.78 -25.89
C SER A 10 2.36 4.46 -26.56
N CYS A 11 2.13 4.09 -27.82
CA CYS A 11 1.70 4.95 -28.92
C CYS A 11 0.19 5.18 -29.11
N LEU A 12 -0.12 6.33 -29.74
CA LEU A 12 -1.42 6.90 -30.08
C LEU A 12 -2.34 6.01 -30.93
N SER A 13 -3.63 5.96 -30.56
CA SER A 13 -4.73 5.82 -31.53
C SER A 13 -5.82 6.87 -31.27
N ASN A 14 -6.35 7.42 -32.36
CA ASN A 14 -7.11 8.67 -32.41
C ASN A 14 -8.58 8.34 -32.66
N ASN A 15 -9.50 8.70 -31.76
CA ASN A 15 -10.93 8.67 -32.04
C ASN A 15 -11.59 10.02 -31.69
N GLY A 16 -12.23 10.59 -32.70
CA GLY A 16 -12.70 11.98 -32.70
C GLY A 16 -14.09 12.18 -32.11
N GLY A 17 -14.33 13.41 -31.63
CA GLY A 17 -15.65 13.85 -31.19
C GLY A 17 -15.80 15.38 -31.13
N SER A 18 -16.60 15.91 -32.06
CA SER A 18 -17.37 17.18 -32.12
C SER A 18 -16.84 18.49 -31.49
N LYS A 19 -16.67 19.50 -32.34
CA LYS A 19 -16.38 20.91 -32.01
C LYS A 19 -17.62 21.68 -31.51
N LYS A 20 -17.51 22.36 -30.36
CA LYS A 20 -18.31 23.56 -30.02
C LYS A 20 -17.53 24.84 -30.30
N SER A 21 -18.26 25.90 -30.68
CA SER A 21 -17.76 27.19 -31.16
C SER A 21 -16.98 28.00 -30.12
N SER A 22 -15.87 28.62 -30.53
CA SER A 22 -15.01 29.50 -29.74
C SER A 22 -15.75 30.73 -29.19
N ARG A 23 -15.82 30.86 -27.86
CA ARG A 23 -16.13 32.13 -27.19
C ARG A 23 -14.84 32.87 -26.88
N GLY A 24 -14.85 34.21 -26.99
CA GLY A 24 -13.68 35.05 -26.64
C GLY A 24 -13.26 34.84 -25.18
N GLY A 25 -11.94 34.77 -24.94
CA GLY A 25 -11.38 34.35 -23.65
C GLY A 25 -11.58 35.31 -22.49
N THR A 26 -11.52 34.78 -21.28
CA THR A 26 -11.64 35.55 -20.03
C THR A 26 -10.25 36.03 -19.63
N SER A 27 -10.03 37.35 -19.56
CA SER A 27 -8.78 37.89 -19.05
C SER A 27 -8.62 37.56 -17.55
N ASN A 28 -7.48 36.97 -17.18
CA ASN A 28 -7.09 36.72 -15.79
C ASN A 28 -5.94 37.64 -15.38
N SER A 29 -6.26 38.88 -15.06
CA SER A 29 -5.28 39.88 -14.62
C SER A 29 -5.76 40.63 -13.38
N PRO A 30 -4.87 41.27 -12.60
CA PRO A 30 -5.26 41.96 -11.36
C PRO A 30 -6.30 43.07 -11.56
N SER A 31 -6.42 43.65 -12.75
CA SER A 31 -7.46 44.65 -13.05
C SER A 31 -8.89 44.06 -13.14
N THR A 32 -9.02 42.74 -13.19
CA THR A 32 -10.29 42.03 -13.49
C THR A 32 -10.90 41.30 -12.29
N VAL A 33 -10.28 41.38 -11.12
CA VAL A 33 -10.71 40.72 -9.87
C VAL A 33 -10.60 41.66 -8.67
N SER A 34 -11.26 41.30 -7.57
CA SER A 34 -11.18 41.92 -6.26
C SER A 34 -9.93 41.46 -5.48
N ALA A 35 -9.54 42.21 -4.45
CA ALA A 35 -8.50 41.76 -3.50
C ALA A 35 -8.93 40.46 -2.81
N GLY A 36 -8.01 39.51 -2.65
CA GLY A 36 -8.26 38.15 -2.18
C GLY A 36 -8.68 37.15 -3.26
N TYR A 37 -8.98 37.62 -4.49
CA TYR A 37 -9.55 36.81 -5.56
C TYR A 37 -8.61 36.60 -6.75
N GLY A 38 -8.87 35.53 -7.49
CA GLY A 38 -8.25 35.14 -8.76
C GLY A 38 -9.27 34.48 -9.68
N ARG A 39 -8.79 33.75 -10.69
CA ARG A 39 -9.57 32.76 -11.44
C ARG A 39 -8.71 31.53 -11.65
N ILE A 40 -9.31 30.36 -11.46
CA ILE A 40 -8.70 29.06 -11.69
C ILE A 40 -9.58 28.26 -12.66
N LEU A 41 -9.01 27.25 -13.32
CA LEU A 41 -9.78 26.32 -14.15
C LEU A 41 -10.74 25.55 -13.25
N ALA A 42 -12.04 25.60 -13.51
CA ALA A 42 -13.02 24.94 -12.66
C ALA A 42 -12.98 23.40 -12.77
N ASP A 43 -12.47 22.90 -13.90
CA ASP A 43 -12.24 21.49 -14.22
C ASP A 43 -11.09 21.41 -15.24
N ASN A 44 -10.71 20.21 -15.68
CA ASN A 44 -9.63 20.07 -16.64
C ASN A 44 -10.01 20.58 -18.05
N PRO A 45 -9.01 20.94 -18.88
CA PRO A 45 -9.24 21.49 -20.22
C PRO A 45 -10.10 20.63 -21.16
N ILE A 46 -10.03 19.30 -21.07
CA ILE A 46 -10.85 18.40 -21.91
C ILE A 46 -12.33 18.58 -21.56
N ILE A 47 -12.67 18.57 -20.28
CA ILE A 47 -14.04 18.75 -19.80
C ILE A 47 -14.55 20.17 -20.07
N LEU A 48 -13.74 21.21 -19.79
CA LEU A 48 -14.15 22.59 -20.00
C LEU A 48 -14.37 22.94 -21.48
N SER A 49 -13.61 22.33 -22.38
CA SER A 49 -13.76 22.54 -23.83
C SER A 49 -14.82 21.64 -24.47
N GLY A 50 -15.09 20.46 -23.88
CA GLY A 50 -15.88 19.39 -24.48
C GLY A 50 -15.22 18.77 -25.71
N ASN A 51 -13.88 18.81 -25.80
CA ASN A 51 -13.10 18.32 -26.94
C ASN A 51 -11.98 17.40 -26.47
N TYR A 52 -12.15 16.09 -26.66
CA TYR A 52 -11.13 15.07 -26.34
C TYR A 52 -9.84 15.20 -27.16
N SER A 53 -9.89 15.82 -28.34
CA SER A 53 -8.70 16.03 -29.19
C SER A 53 -8.12 17.44 -29.01
N LEU A 54 -8.28 18.04 -27.84
CA LEU A 54 -7.78 19.39 -27.56
C LEU A 54 -6.26 19.47 -27.82
N SER A 55 -5.80 20.59 -28.40
CA SER A 55 -4.38 20.81 -28.67
C SER A 55 -3.65 21.27 -27.41
N GLN A 56 -2.42 20.80 -27.24
CA GLN A 56 -1.46 21.27 -26.24
C GLN A 56 -1.22 22.79 -26.25
N ASN A 57 -1.48 23.46 -27.39
CA ASN A 57 -1.29 24.91 -27.55
C ASN A 57 -2.58 25.72 -27.31
N THR A 58 -3.60 25.11 -26.71
CA THR A 58 -4.87 25.81 -26.44
C THR A 58 -4.66 26.94 -25.45
N ASP A 59 -5.22 28.12 -25.75
CA ASP A 59 -5.28 29.22 -24.79
C ASP A 59 -6.26 28.87 -23.66
N LEU A 60 -5.72 28.41 -22.53
CA LEU A 60 -6.49 28.03 -21.34
C LEU A 60 -7.28 29.20 -20.74
N GLY A 61 -6.91 30.46 -21.04
CA GLY A 61 -7.70 31.63 -20.65
C GLY A 61 -9.10 31.66 -21.26
N THR A 62 -9.30 30.95 -22.38
CA THR A 62 -10.62 30.75 -22.99
C THR A 62 -11.53 29.81 -22.21
N LEU A 63 -10.96 28.98 -21.34
CA LEU A 63 -11.66 27.98 -20.53
C LEU A 63 -11.98 28.48 -19.11
N LEU A 64 -11.39 29.60 -18.69
CA LEU A 64 -11.70 30.22 -17.41
C LEU A 64 -13.15 30.73 -17.34
N LYS A 65 -13.83 30.43 -16.23
CA LYS A 65 -15.14 31.00 -15.93
C LYS A 65 -15.04 32.51 -15.71
N ARG A 66 -16.13 33.24 -16.00
CA ARG A 66 -16.16 34.71 -15.85
C ARG A 66 -16.12 35.18 -14.39
N SER A 67 -16.76 34.43 -13.50
CA SER A 67 -16.75 34.71 -12.06
C SER A 67 -15.35 34.55 -11.48
N GLN A 68 -15.01 35.39 -10.53
CA GLN A 68 -13.79 35.24 -9.74
C GLN A 68 -13.93 34.15 -8.67
N ASP A 69 -12.80 33.63 -8.21
CA ASP A 69 -12.64 32.64 -7.15
C ASP A 69 -11.92 33.29 -5.97
N TYR A 70 -12.44 33.12 -4.76
CA TYR A 70 -11.68 33.50 -3.57
C TYR A 70 -10.48 32.55 -3.46
N ILE A 71 -9.28 33.12 -3.32
CA ILE A 71 -8.03 32.39 -3.17
C ILE A 71 -7.60 32.53 -1.70
N THR A 72 -7.06 33.68 -1.32
CA THR A 72 -6.67 33.96 0.07
C THR A 72 -6.40 35.45 0.26
N ASP A 73 -6.64 35.94 1.48
CA ASP A 73 -6.21 37.27 1.91
C ASP A 73 -4.78 37.28 2.48
N ASN A 74 -4.14 36.12 2.59
CA ASN A 74 -2.78 35.99 3.10
C ASN A 74 -1.75 36.64 2.14
N PRO A 75 -0.59 37.11 2.66
CA PRO A 75 0.47 37.70 1.84
C PRO A 75 1.15 36.69 0.90
N TYR A 76 1.01 35.39 1.19
CA TYR A 76 1.56 34.27 0.43
C TYR A 76 0.53 33.16 0.31
N LEU A 77 0.76 32.22 -0.61
CA LEU A 77 -0.06 31.00 -0.79
C LEU A 77 0.18 29.96 0.32
N ILE A 78 -0.10 30.38 1.56
CA ILE A 78 -0.04 29.56 2.77
C ILE A 78 -1.46 29.50 3.32
N GLY A 79 -1.97 28.31 3.58
CA GLY A 79 -3.35 28.07 4.01
C GLY A 79 -3.45 27.51 5.42
N SER A 80 -4.65 27.57 5.98
CA SER A 80 -4.98 27.01 7.29
C SER A 80 -6.02 25.91 7.13
N CYS A 81 -5.99 24.92 8.02
CA CYS A 81 -6.94 23.81 8.04
C CYS A 81 -7.81 23.91 9.28
N SER A 82 -9.13 23.80 9.12
CA SER A 82 -10.08 23.88 10.23
C SER A 82 -10.97 22.65 10.27
N ALA A 83 -11.10 22.06 11.46
CA ALA A 83 -11.98 20.93 11.72
C ALA A 83 -12.33 20.86 13.23
N GLY A 84 -13.54 20.44 13.59
CA GLY A 84 -13.97 20.23 14.98
C GLY A 84 -13.87 21.48 15.86
N GLY A 85 -14.04 22.66 15.26
CA GLY A 85 -13.86 23.95 15.95
C GLY A 85 -12.39 24.33 16.24
N GLN A 86 -11.42 23.55 15.73
CA GLN A 86 -9.99 23.83 15.82
C GLN A 86 -9.45 24.32 14.48
N THR A 87 -8.41 25.15 14.53
CA THR A 87 -7.72 25.65 13.33
C THR A 87 -6.22 25.48 13.49
N VAL A 88 -5.61 24.75 12.55
CA VAL A 88 -4.16 24.66 12.40
C VAL A 88 -3.72 25.73 11.41
N ALA A 89 -3.02 26.73 11.91
CA ALA A 89 -2.40 27.76 11.08
C ALA A 89 -1.29 27.15 10.21
N GLU A 90 -1.10 27.68 9.01
CA GLU A 90 -0.03 27.26 8.08
C GLU A 90 0.02 25.75 7.79
N CYS A 91 -1.14 25.11 7.76
CA CYS A 91 -1.30 23.67 7.52
C CYS A 91 -0.80 23.20 6.14
N PHE A 92 -0.83 24.07 5.13
CA PHE A 92 -0.29 23.76 3.81
C PHE A 92 0.27 25.02 3.13
N GLU A 93 1.17 24.81 2.16
CA GLU A 93 1.72 25.87 1.33
C GLU A 93 1.88 25.46 -0.14
N VAL A 94 1.91 26.44 -1.02
CA VAL A 94 2.20 26.24 -2.45
C VAL A 94 3.35 27.14 -2.88
N ARG A 95 4.30 26.55 -3.60
CA ARG A 95 5.43 27.22 -4.26
C ARG A 95 5.58 26.69 -5.69
N GLU A 96 6.43 27.35 -6.48
CA GLU A 96 6.79 26.85 -7.81
C GLU A 96 7.54 25.51 -7.69
N ASP A 97 8.64 25.52 -6.94
CA ASP A 97 9.47 24.37 -6.62
C ASP A 97 10.06 24.49 -5.19
N SER A 98 10.90 23.54 -4.78
CA SER A 98 11.51 23.50 -3.44
C SER A 98 12.46 24.66 -3.13
N THR A 99 12.99 25.31 -4.16
CA THR A 99 13.98 26.40 -4.09
C THR A 99 13.41 27.80 -4.35
N ALA A 100 12.26 27.91 -5.03
CA ALA A 100 11.66 29.18 -5.45
C ALA A 100 11.05 30.02 -4.30
N ASP A 101 11.22 31.33 -4.26
CA ASP A 101 10.60 32.18 -3.22
C ASP A 101 9.06 32.09 -3.21
N TYR A 102 8.43 32.48 -2.09
CA TYR A 102 6.97 32.54 -2.00
C TYR A 102 6.38 33.55 -2.98
N LEU A 103 5.35 33.14 -3.72
CA LEU A 103 4.58 34.04 -4.58
C LEU A 103 3.76 35.04 -3.74
N ALA A 104 3.93 36.32 -4.04
CA ALA A 104 3.14 37.41 -3.45
C ALA A 104 2.03 37.90 -4.41
N PRO A 105 0.89 38.37 -3.90
CA PRO A 105 -0.20 38.88 -4.74
C PRO A 105 0.12 40.26 -5.33
N VAL A 106 -0.40 40.54 -6.52
CA VAL A 106 -0.27 41.88 -7.15
C VAL A 106 -1.40 42.78 -6.65
N SER A 107 -1.06 43.77 -5.81
CA SER A 107 -2.06 44.64 -5.16
C SER A 107 -3.12 43.85 -4.37
N GLY A 108 -2.72 42.75 -3.73
CA GLY A 108 -3.61 41.86 -2.97
C GLY A 108 -4.49 40.96 -3.85
N LYS A 109 -4.19 40.79 -5.14
CA LYS A 109 -4.98 40.00 -6.09
C LYS A 109 -4.18 38.84 -6.67
N TRP A 110 -4.83 37.70 -6.84
CA TRP A 110 -4.26 36.42 -7.27
C TRP A 110 -4.65 36.07 -8.72
N ALA A 111 -4.68 37.04 -9.62
CA ALA A 111 -5.04 36.83 -11.02
C ALA A 111 -3.81 36.96 -11.91
N PHE A 112 -3.42 35.84 -12.53
CA PHE A 112 -2.26 35.74 -13.42
C PHE A 112 -2.64 35.08 -14.75
N PRO A 113 -1.97 35.40 -15.87
CA PRO A 113 -2.22 34.74 -17.15
C PRO A 113 -1.98 33.23 -17.06
N THR A 114 -2.82 32.44 -17.73
CA THR A 114 -2.83 30.96 -17.61
C THR A 114 -1.58 30.26 -18.13
N ALA A 115 -0.71 30.96 -18.85
CA ALA A 115 0.55 30.42 -19.38
C ALA A 115 1.75 30.70 -18.47
N THR A 116 1.53 31.11 -17.21
CA THR A 116 2.59 31.51 -16.27
C THR A 116 2.65 30.58 -15.07
N THR A 117 3.85 30.38 -14.50
CA THR A 117 4.04 29.57 -13.29
C THR A 117 3.34 30.19 -12.06
N SER A 118 3.11 31.50 -12.06
CA SER A 118 2.28 32.16 -11.03
C SER A 118 0.82 31.71 -11.09
N PHE A 119 0.28 31.46 -12.29
CA PHE A 119 -1.05 30.88 -12.42
C PHE A 119 -1.08 29.44 -11.92
N ASP A 120 -0.09 28.63 -12.27
CA ASP A 120 0.04 27.23 -11.82
C ASP A 120 0.06 27.12 -10.29
N GLN A 121 0.77 28.02 -9.61
CA GLN A 121 0.76 28.13 -8.15
C GLN A 121 -0.63 28.49 -7.59
N VAL A 122 -1.32 29.50 -8.16
CA VAL A 122 -2.67 29.89 -7.71
C VAL A 122 -3.71 28.81 -7.98
N GLN A 123 -3.61 28.13 -9.13
CA GLN A 123 -4.42 26.97 -9.52
C GLN A 123 -4.27 25.86 -8.47
N THR A 124 -3.03 25.48 -8.17
CA THR A 124 -2.70 24.46 -7.16
C THR A 124 -3.26 24.82 -5.79
N TYR A 125 -3.04 26.05 -5.32
CA TYR A 125 -3.55 26.51 -4.03
C TYR A 125 -5.07 26.48 -3.97
N GLY A 126 -5.75 27.01 -4.99
CA GLY A 126 -7.20 27.10 -5.02
C GLY A 126 -7.89 25.73 -4.99
N HIS A 127 -7.31 24.73 -5.66
CA HIS A 127 -7.84 23.37 -5.65
C HIS A 127 -7.47 22.61 -4.37
N LEU A 128 -6.24 22.76 -3.88
CA LEU A 128 -5.81 22.13 -2.64
C LEU A 128 -6.61 22.65 -1.43
N ASP A 129 -6.84 23.96 -1.33
CA ASP A 129 -7.68 24.57 -0.29
C ASP A 129 -9.12 24.01 -0.30
N ARG A 130 -9.73 23.89 -1.48
CA ARG A 130 -11.08 23.32 -1.63
C ARG A 130 -11.12 21.86 -1.23
N PHE A 131 -10.12 21.08 -1.65
CA PHE A 131 -10.01 19.67 -1.35
C PHE A 131 -9.90 19.44 0.16
N LEU A 132 -8.95 20.12 0.82
CA LEU A 132 -8.73 19.99 2.25
C LEU A 132 -9.97 20.43 3.06
N LYS A 133 -10.63 21.53 2.68
CA LYS A 133 -11.90 21.94 3.30
C LYS A 133 -13.00 20.89 3.15
N MET A 134 -13.11 20.26 1.98
CA MET A 134 -14.08 19.19 1.76
C MET A 134 -13.76 17.99 2.65
N VAL A 135 -12.53 17.47 2.61
CA VAL A 135 -12.10 16.31 3.39
C VAL A 135 -12.32 16.53 4.88
N PHE A 136 -11.89 17.66 5.43
CA PHE A 136 -12.03 17.94 6.86
C PHE A 136 -13.48 18.15 7.29
N GLY A 137 -14.32 18.76 6.44
CA GLY A 137 -15.77 18.80 6.67
C GLY A 137 -16.42 17.40 6.65
N ARG A 138 -15.94 16.48 5.80
CA ARG A 138 -16.41 15.09 5.81
C ARG A 138 -15.90 14.32 7.03
N LEU A 139 -14.70 14.61 7.53
CA LEU A 139 -14.18 14.05 8.76
C LEU A 139 -14.97 14.52 9.99
N GLU A 140 -15.42 15.77 10.02
CA GLU A 140 -16.38 16.26 11.03
C GLU A 140 -17.70 15.50 10.98
N TYR A 141 -18.23 15.23 9.77
CA TYR A 141 -19.38 14.35 9.62
C TYR A 141 -19.09 12.95 10.20
N SER A 142 -17.96 12.33 9.85
CA SER A 142 -17.57 11.01 10.35
C SER A 142 -17.51 10.95 11.88
N THR A 143 -16.90 11.94 12.52
CA THR A 143 -16.82 12.00 13.99
C THR A 143 -18.17 12.25 14.65
N SER A 144 -19.08 12.98 14.00
CA SER A 144 -20.46 13.17 14.47
C SER A 144 -21.29 11.88 14.40
N VAL A 145 -21.05 11.04 13.39
CA VAL A 145 -21.67 9.71 13.27
C VAL A 145 -21.09 8.76 14.32
N ALA A 146 -19.78 8.83 14.55
CA ALA A 146 -19.09 7.99 15.51
C ALA A 146 -19.42 8.30 16.98
N ASN A 147 -19.76 9.55 17.30
CA ASN A 147 -20.10 9.97 18.66
C ASN A 147 -21.49 10.62 18.70
N PRO A 148 -22.58 9.86 18.46
CA PRO A 148 -23.92 10.43 18.31
C PRO A 148 -24.51 10.96 19.64
N GLY A 149 -23.78 10.90 20.76
CA GLY A 149 -24.19 11.42 22.07
C GLY A 149 -25.36 10.69 22.75
N VAL A 150 -26.01 9.73 22.06
CA VAL A 150 -27.25 9.07 22.50
C VAL A 150 -27.15 7.53 22.51
N PHE A 151 -26.11 6.94 21.90
CA PHE A 151 -25.96 5.48 21.80
C PHE A 151 -24.62 5.02 22.38
N GLU A 152 -24.67 4.17 23.42
CA GLU A 152 -23.49 3.57 24.08
C GLU A 152 -22.82 2.45 23.26
N ASN A 153 -23.35 2.08 22.09
CA ASN A 153 -23.03 0.79 21.43
C ASN A 153 -22.24 0.86 20.11
N TYR A 154 -21.82 2.05 19.64
CA TYR A 154 -21.01 2.13 18.42
C TYR A 154 -19.51 2.15 18.77
N GLU A 155 -18.84 1.02 18.58
CA GLU A 155 -17.39 0.89 18.73
C GLU A 155 -16.66 1.49 17.52
N THR A 156 -16.43 2.80 17.58
CA THR A 156 -15.67 3.60 16.61
C THR A 156 -14.16 3.40 16.75
N ALA A 157 -13.43 3.29 15.63
CA ALA A 157 -11.97 3.42 15.62
C ALA A 157 -11.52 4.89 15.60
N LEU A 158 -12.37 5.81 15.11
CA LEU A 158 -12.07 7.24 15.16
C LEU A 158 -11.82 7.69 16.61
N PRO A 159 -10.67 8.31 16.92
CA PRO A 159 -10.34 8.70 18.27
C PRO A 159 -11.19 9.90 18.73
N SER A 160 -11.73 9.82 19.95
CA SER A 160 -12.54 10.88 20.57
C SER A 160 -11.80 12.21 20.70
N ALA A 161 -10.47 12.15 20.89
CA ALA A 161 -9.60 13.32 21.03
C ALA A 161 -9.00 13.82 19.71
N LEU A 162 -9.55 13.42 18.54
CA LEU A 162 -9.02 13.74 17.21
C LEU A 162 -8.72 15.25 17.04
N TYR A 163 -9.66 16.11 17.41
CA TYR A 163 -9.52 17.56 17.25
C TYR A 163 -8.81 18.22 18.44
N SER A 164 -8.96 17.69 19.64
CA SER A 164 -8.31 18.26 20.84
C SER A 164 -6.83 17.88 20.99
N SER A 165 -6.31 17.00 20.12
CA SER A 165 -4.91 16.57 20.17
C SER A 165 -3.97 17.74 19.85
N PRO A 166 -2.98 18.04 20.72
CA PRO A 166 -1.98 19.07 20.44
C PRO A 166 -1.05 18.68 19.28
N ASN A 167 -1.04 17.41 18.89
CA ASN A 167 -0.16 16.88 17.86
C ASN A 167 -0.74 17.01 16.46
N GLY A 168 -1.89 17.69 16.26
CA GLY A 168 -2.47 17.89 14.92
C GLY A 168 -2.95 16.59 14.27
N ALA A 169 -3.73 15.78 14.98
CA ALA A 169 -4.07 14.42 14.55
C ALA A 169 -4.95 14.35 13.29
N PHE A 170 -5.74 15.38 12.99
CA PHE A 170 -6.56 15.47 11.78
C PHE A 170 -5.84 16.11 10.58
N VAL A 171 -4.58 16.56 10.75
CA VAL A 171 -3.69 17.06 9.70
C VAL A 171 -2.39 16.23 9.71
N LEU A 172 -1.37 16.60 8.93
CA LEU A 172 -0.06 15.90 8.89
C LEU A 172 0.82 16.10 10.16
N GLY A 173 0.20 16.37 11.30
CA GLY A 173 0.90 16.63 12.55
C GLY A 173 1.32 18.09 12.71
N GLN A 174 2.56 18.31 13.15
CA GLN A 174 3.17 19.65 13.22
C GLN A 174 3.80 20.09 11.89
N GLU A 175 3.92 19.16 10.94
CA GLU A 175 4.43 19.45 9.60
C GLU A 175 3.32 20.00 8.70
N LYS A 176 3.71 20.87 7.77
CA LYS A 176 2.80 21.41 6.74
C LYS A 176 2.93 20.61 5.45
N LEU A 177 1.80 20.43 4.76
CA LEU A 177 1.80 19.88 3.40
C LEU A 177 2.39 20.90 2.43
N LYS A 178 3.51 20.56 1.77
CA LYS A 178 4.17 21.44 0.79
C LYS A 178 3.75 21.03 -0.61
N ALA A 179 3.28 21.95 -1.45
CA ALA A 179 2.95 21.62 -2.83
C ALA A 179 3.79 22.44 -3.81
N TYR A 180 4.41 21.74 -4.76
CA TYR A 180 5.27 22.29 -5.79
C TYR A 180 4.59 22.16 -7.14
N SER A 181 4.14 23.30 -7.67
CA SER A 181 3.30 23.35 -8.88
C SER A 181 4.06 23.13 -10.19
N ASN A 182 5.39 23.16 -10.18
CA ASN A 182 6.24 22.97 -11.35
C ASN A 182 7.57 22.32 -10.94
N CYS A 183 7.52 21.01 -10.71
CA CYS A 183 8.70 20.20 -10.43
C CYS A 183 9.48 19.85 -11.69
N ASP A 184 10.78 19.59 -11.54
CA ASP A 184 11.63 19.01 -12.60
C ASP A 184 11.42 17.49 -12.70
N VAL A 185 10.19 17.11 -13.04
CA VAL A 185 9.72 15.73 -13.18
C VAL A 185 8.88 15.65 -14.45
N GLN A 186 9.15 14.65 -15.27
CA GLN A 186 8.45 14.44 -16.53
C GLN A 186 7.45 13.30 -16.42
N ASP A 187 6.31 13.45 -17.09
CA ASP A 187 5.22 12.47 -17.21
C ASP A 187 4.69 11.94 -15.88
N ASN A 188 4.84 12.72 -14.81
CA ASN A 188 4.44 12.28 -13.48
C ASN A 188 4.06 13.43 -12.54
N ALA A 189 3.25 13.09 -11.54
CA ALA A 189 3.06 13.83 -10.31
C ALA A 189 3.11 12.83 -9.14
N PHE A 190 3.48 13.29 -7.95
CA PHE A 190 3.55 12.38 -6.80
C PHE A 190 3.38 13.12 -5.47
N PHE A 191 2.94 12.37 -4.46
CA PHE A 191 3.13 12.68 -3.05
C PHE A 191 4.37 11.94 -2.49
N SER A 192 5.26 12.69 -1.85
CA SER A 192 6.40 12.14 -1.11
C SER A 192 6.05 12.02 0.38
N PRO A 193 5.91 10.80 0.93
CA PRO A 193 5.64 10.60 2.36
C PRO A 193 6.83 10.98 3.24
N ALA A 194 8.06 11.03 2.71
CA ALA A 194 9.27 11.36 3.44
C ALA A 194 9.39 12.87 3.74
N THR A 195 8.89 13.71 2.84
CA THR A 195 8.98 15.17 2.94
C THR A 195 7.62 15.87 3.13
N ASP A 196 6.55 15.08 3.18
CA ASP A 196 5.15 15.54 3.21
C ASP A 196 4.89 16.60 2.13
N SER A 197 5.24 16.25 0.89
CA SER A 197 5.19 17.18 -0.24
C SER A 197 4.54 16.60 -1.50
N LEU A 198 3.71 17.41 -2.16
CA LEU A 198 3.17 17.19 -3.50
C LEU A 198 4.09 17.79 -4.55
N CYS A 199 4.31 17.08 -5.63
CA CYS A 199 5.18 17.50 -6.72
C CYS A 199 4.48 17.26 -8.05
N PHE A 200 4.28 18.33 -8.82
CA PHE A 200 3.56 18.26 -10.08
C PHE A 200 4.50 18.57 -11.24
N GLY A 201 4.65 17.58 -12.12
CA GLY A 201 5.53 17.67 -13.27
C GLY A 201 4.87 18.22 -14.54
N THR A 202 5.49 17.86 -15.66
CA THR A 202 5.10 18.30 -17.00
C THR A 202 5.08 17.12 -17.95
N ASP A 203 4.34 17.25 -19.04
CA ASP A 203 4.45 16.32 -20.15
C ASP A 203 5.87 16.42 -20.79
N SER A 204 6.48 15.27 -21.10
CA SER A 204 7.84 15.19 -21.65
C SER A 204 7.94 15.63 -23.11
N GLU A 205 6.86 15.46 -23.89
CA GLU A 205 6.80 15.90 -25.29
C GLU A 205 6.35 17.37 -25.39
N PHE A 206 5.44 17.80 -24.51
CA PHE A 206 4.79 19.10 -24.53
C PHE A 206 4.93 19.82 -23.17
N ALA A 207 6.10 20.38 -22.88
CA ALA A 207 6.41 21.05 -21.61
C ALA A 207 5.44 22.18 -21.17
N GLN A 208 4.61 22.71 -22.07
CA GLN A 208 3.52 23.65 -21.77
C GLN A 208 2.28 23.00 -21.13
N VAL A 209 2.13 21.68 -21.27
CA VAL A 209 1.12 20.87 -20.58
C VAL A 209 1.66 20.58 -19.19
N LYS A 210 1.02 21.20 -18.20
CA LYS A 210 1.38 21.07 -16.78
C LYS A 210 0.37 20.22 -16.07
N PHE A 211 0.81 19.35 -15.17
CA PHE A 211 -0.09 18.41 -14.49
C PHE A 211 -1.11 19.15 -13.59
N VAL A 212 -0.72 20.28 -13.01
CA VAL A 212 -1.62 21.16 -12.22
C VAL A 212 -2.77 21.78 -13.02
N GLN A 213 -2.70 21.77 -14.36
CA GLN A 213 -3.82 22.22 -15.20
C GLN A 213 -5.00 21.24 -15.16
N ASP A 214 -4.79 20.01 -14.69
CA ASP A 214 -5.84 19.05 -14.40
C ASP A 214 -6.08 18.95 -12.88
N PRO A 215 -7.16 19.55 -12.35
CA PRO A 215 -7.45 19.52 -10.92
C PRO A 215 -7.60 18.11 -10.32
N THR A 216 -7.94 17.11 -11.13
CA THR A 216 -8.06 15.73 -10.62
C THR A 216 -6.73 15.17 -10.19
N VAL A 217 -5.63 15.50 -10.88
CA VAL A 217 -4.28 15.14 -10.44
C VAL A 217 -3.96 15.78 -9.09
N ILE A 218 -4.31 17.05 -8.88
CA ILE A 218 -4.12 17.72 -7.57
C ILE A 218 -4.88 16.98 -6.45
N TYR A 219 -6.12 16.57 -6.70
CA TYR A 219 -6.93 15.86 -5.71
C TYR A 219 -6.40 14.46 -5.42
N HIS A 220 -5.92 13.76 -6.45
CA HIS A 220 -5.30 12.44 -6.32
C HIS A 220 -4.03 12.52 -5.46
N GLU A 221 -3.09 13.41 -5.78
CA GLU A 221 -1.85 13.55 -5.01
C GLU A 221 -2.10 13.98 -3.57
N ALA A 222 -2.99 14.97 -3.38
CA ALA A 222 -3.41 15.36 -2.04
C ALA A 222 -4.14 14.22 -1.30
N GLY A 223 -4.78 13.30 -2.04
CA GLY A 223 -5.39 12.08 -1.54
C GLY A 223 -4.43 11.17 -0.79
N HIS A 224 -3.20 11.00 -1.29
CA HIS A 224 -2.17 10.22 -0.57
C HIS A 224 -1.83 10.82 0.79
N ALA A 225 -1.73 12.15 0.87
CA ALA A 225 -1.53 12.84 2.14
C ALA A 225 -2.71 12.59 3.09
N ILE A 226 -3.95 12.57 2.59
CA ILE A 226 -5.14 12.26 3.39
C ILE A 226 -5.18 10.81 3.84
N ASN A 227 -4.76 9.84 3.00
CA ASN A 227 -4.59 8.45 3.41
C ASN A 227 -3.61 8.34 4.59
N LYS A 228 -2.45 9.01 4.50
CA LYS A 228 -1.46 9.11 5.59
C LYS A 228 -2.05 9.74 6.84
N VAL A 229 -2.88 10.78 6.73
CA VAL A 229 -3.59 11.37 7.87
C VAL A 229 -4.51 10.36 8.53
N MET A 230 -5.37 9.71 7.75
CA MET A 230 -6.41 8.82 8.30
C MET A 230 -5.82 7.58 8.98
N LEU A 231 -4.77 6.99 8.41
CA LEU A 231 -4.05 5.87 9.01
C LEU A 231 -3.37 6.23 10.34
N ASN A 232 -3.05 7.50 10.58
CA ASN A 232 -2.24 7.93 11.72
C ASN A 232 -3.02 8.78 12.74
N MET A 233 -4.34 8.87 12.63
CA MET A 233 -5.18 9.63 13.57
C MET A 233 -4.98 9.15 15.01
N ARG A 234 -5.09 7.85 15.26
CA ARG A 234 -4.90 7.27 16.60
C ARG A 234 -3.47 7.44 17.11
N ASN A 235 -2.49 7.25 16.24
CA ASN A 235 -1.06 7.38 16.53
C ASN A 235 -0.74 8.79 17.04
N ARG A 236 -1.18 9.81 16.30
CA ARG A 236 -0.94 11.22 16.66
C ARG A 236 -1.70 11.64 17.91
N VAL A 237 -2.94 11.17 18.12
CA VAL A 237 -3.67 11.40 19.39
C VAL A 237 -2.87 10.86 20.58
N ASN A 238 -2.19 9.73 20.42
CA ASN A 238 -1.39 9.10 21.46
C ASN A 238 0.09 9.51 21.46
N GLY A 239 0.49 10.52 20.68
CA GLY A 239 1.86 11.05 20.68
C GLY A 239 2.89 10.22 19.91
N ILE A 240 2.46 9.22 19.13
CA ILE A 240 3.32 8.46 18.23
C ILE A 240 3.50 9.27 16.94
N THR A 241 4.65 9.93 16.81
CA THR A 241 4.97 10.83 15.68
C THR A 241 6.24 10.48 14.92
N THR A 242 7.10 9.62 15.49
CA THR A 242 8.37 9.20 14.87
C THR A 242 8.21 8.06 13.88
N VAL A 243 7.11 7.32 13.96
CA VAL A 243 6.74 6.23 13.06
C VAL A 243 5.33 6.48 12.56
N SER A 244 5.07 6.16 11.29
CA SER A 244 3.75 6.32 10.68
C SER A 244 3.36 5.08 9.91
N SER A 245 2.10 4.70 10.04
CA SER A 245 1.45 3.67 9.23
C SER A 245 1.24 4.20 7.80
N ALA A 246 1.33 3.34 6.80
CA ALA A 246 1.22 3.71 5.38
C ALA A 246 0.39 2.69 4.59
N LEU A 247 -0.12 3.12 3.44
CA LEU A 247 -0.60 2.23 2.37
C LEU A 247 0.52 2.17 1.35
N GLY A 248 1.13 1.00 1.19
CA GLY A 248 2.33 0.85 0.39
C GLY A 248 3.60 0.96 1.24
N TYR A 249 4.32 -0.16 1.37
CA TYR A 249 5.68 -0.20 1.91
C TYR A 249 6.70 -0.57 0.82
N GLN A 250 6.25 -1.00 -0.36
CA GLN A 250 7.09 -1.35 -1.50
C GLN A 250 6.63 -0.66 -2.79
N SER A 251 7.35 -0.84 -3.90
CA SER A 251 6.94 -0.27 -5.21
C SER A 251 5.66 -0.91 -5.76
N TYR A 252 5.38 -2.16 -5.39
CA TYR A 252 4.10 -2.82 -5.61
C TYR A 252 3.72 -3.61 -4.36
N ASP A 253 2.53 -3.34 -3.83
CA ASP A 253 1.81 -4.20 -2.88
C ASP A 253 0.30 -3.89 -2.97
N GLU A 254 -0.55 -4.75 -2.39
CA GLU A 254 -2.00 -4.56 -2.46
C GLU A 254 -2.48 -3.31 -1.71
N ALA A 255 -1.77 -2.89 -0.66
CA ALA A 255 -2.11 -1.66 0.08
C ALA A 255 -1.91 -0.42 -0.81
N GLY A 256 -0.84 -0.37 -1.59
CA GLY A 256 -0.57 0.64 -2.60
C GLY A 256 -1.70 0.70 -3.62
N GLY A 257 -2.14 -0.46 -4.15
CA GLY A 257 -3.29 -0.51 -5.07
C GLY A 257 -4.58 0.06 -4.48
N ILE A 258 -4.91 -0.28 -3.23
CA ILE A 258 -6.06 0.32 -2.52
C ILE A 258 -5.87 1.83 -2.36
N GLY A 259 -4.65 2.28 -2.06
CA GLY A 259 -4.27 3.68 -1.95
C GLY A 259 -4.53 4.46 -3.23
N GLU A 260 -4.03 3.97 -4.36
CA GLU A 260 -4.24 4.57 -5.69
C GLU A 260 -5.72 4.68 -6.05
N GLY A 261 -6.48 3.59 -5.87
CA GLY A 261 -7.91 3.57 -6.16
C GLY A 261 -8.72 4.53 -5.30
N LEU A 262 -8.30 4.73 -4.04
CA LEU A 262 -8.91 5.70 -3.14
C LEU A 262 -8.57 7.15 -3.54
N CYS A 263 -7.34 7.41 -3.98
CA CYS A 263 -6.94 8.71 -4.50
C CYS A 263 -7.73 9.10 -5.76
N ASP A 264 -7.98 8.14 -6.67
CA ASP A 264 -8.90 8.34 -7.79
C ASP A 264 -10.32 8.62 -7.29
N TYR A 265 -10.84 7.85 -6.33
CA TYR A 265 -12.16 8.08 -5.74
C TYR A 265 -12.29 9.46 -5.08
N PHE A 266 -11.22 10.01 -4.50
CA PHE A 266 -11.23 11.38 -3.97
C PHE A 266 -11.40 12.45 -5.06
N SER A 267 -10.95 12.20 -6.28
CA SER A 267 -11.29 13.04 -7.43
C SER A 267 -12.79 13.01 -7.72
N TYR A 268 -13.39 11.80 -7.76
CA TYR A 268 -14.85 11.64 -7.89
C TYR A 268 -15.62 12.33 -6.76
N MET A 269 -15.13 12.27 -5.52
CA MET A 269 -15.73 12.99 -4.39
C MET A 269 -15.81 14.50 -4.62
N MET A 270 -14.83 15.08 -5.31
CA MET A 270 -14.76 16.53 -5.54
C MET A 270 -15.67 17.01 -6.67
N ASN A 271 -15.80 16.23 -7.74
CA ASN A 271 -16.43 16.69 -8.99
C ASN A 271 -17.55 15.78 -9.53
N GLY A 272 -17.73 14.59 -8.96
CA GLY A 272 -18.69 13.57 -9.40
C GLY A 272 -18.37 12.93 -10.77
N ARG A 273 -17.16 13.14 -11.30
CA ARG A 273 -16.74 12.62 -12.61
C ARG A 273 -16.17 11.22 -12.48
N THR A 274 -16.52 10.38 -13.44
CA THR A 274 -16.17 8.94 -13.46
C THR A 274 -14.92 8.64 -14.30
N HIS A 275 -14.07 9.65 -14.53
CA HIS A 275 -12.82 9.52 -15.26
C HIS A 275 -11.79 10.50 -14.66
N PHE A 276 -10.57 10.02 -14.49
CA PHE A 276 -9.47 10.73 -13.86
C PHE A 276 -8.41 11.18 -14.88
N ALA A 277 -7.95 12.43 -14.75
CA ALA A 277 -6.79 13.01 -15.42
C ALA A 277 -6.80 13.01 -16.95
N GLU A 278 -7.96 13.26 -17.58
CA GLU A 278 -8.09 13.26 -19.04
C GLU A 278 -7.14 14.23 -19.75
N TRP A 279 -6.77 15.35 -19.12
CA TRP A 279 -5.87 16.33 -19.72
C TRP A 279 -4.40 16.00 -19.50
N ALA A 280 -4.00 15.85 -18.23
CA ALA A 280 -2.59 15.72 -17.87
C ALA A 280 -2.01 14.35 -18.21
N LEU A 281 -2.81 13.29 -18.06
CA LEU A 281 -2.37 11.90 -18.24
C LEU A 281 -3.03 11.22 -19.45
N GLY A 282 -4.30 11.50 -19.73
CA GLY A 282 -5.03 10.83 -20.80
C GLY A 282 -4.63 11.30 -22.19
N ARG A 283 -4.75 12.59 -22.45
CA ARG A 283 -4.68 13.16 -23.81
C ARG A 283 -3.38 12.86 -24.54
N PHE A 284 -2.25 12.89 -23.85
CA PHE A 284 -0.92 12.83 -24.46
C PHE A 284 -0.13 11.58 -24.04
N LEU A 285 -0.39 11.02 -22.85
CA LEU A 285 0.36 9.91 -22.30
C LEU A 285 -0.42 8.58 -22.29
N ASN A 286 -1.74 8.60 -22.54
CA ASN A 286 -2.61 7.42 -22.47
C ASN A 286 -2.59 6.75 -21.07
N LEU A 287 -2.55 7.57 -20.01
CA LEU A 287 -2.45 7.14 -18.61
C LEU A 287 -3.67 7.56 -17.76
N SER A 288 -4.72 8.12 -18.38
CA SER A 288 -5.96 8.44 -17.66
C SER A 288 -6.71 7.17 -17.26
N ARG A 289 -7.51 7.25 -16.20
CA ARG A 289 -8.18 6.07 -15.63
C ARG A 289 -9.69 6.26 -15.51
N PRO A 290 -10.50 5.27 -15.91
CA PRO A 290 -11.93 5.26 -15.63
C PRO A 290 -12.19 4.92 -14.16
N LEU A 291 -13.31 5.37 -13.61
CA LEU A 291 -13.79 5.02 -12.27
C LEU A 291 -15.12 4.25 -12.30
N THR A 292 -15.65 3.97 -13.49
CA THR A 292 -16.84 3.15 -13.69
C THR A 292 -16.70 2.26 -14.90
N GLU A 293 -17.29 1.07 -14.85
CA GLU A 293 -17.19 0.06 -15.90
C GLU A 293 -17.87 0.47 -17.22
N THR A 294 -18.67 1.53 -17.20
CA THR A 294 -19.36 2.06 -18.39
C THR A 294 -18.48 2.98 -19.26
N ASP A 295 -17.25 3.26 -18.83
CA ASP A 295 -16.33 4.08 -19.61
C ASP A 295 -15.90 3.37 -20.91
N SER A 296 -15.83 4.12 -22.01
CA SER A 296 -15.47 3.59 -23.32
C SER A 296 -14.00 3.16 -23.46
N VAL A 297 -13.13 3.53 -22.53
CA VAL A 297 -11.73 3.06 -22.52
C VAL A 297 -11.64 1.58 -22.16
N HIS A 298 -12.66 1.02 -21.50
CA HIS A 298 -12.69 -0.40 -21.21
C HIS A 298 -12.90 -1.27 -22.45
N THR A 299 -12.44 -2.51 -22.33
CA THR A 299 -12.79 -3.55 -23.31
C THR A 299 -14.27 -3.91 -23.21
N ALA A 300 -14.85 -4.44 -24.28
CA ALA A 300 -16.28 -4.78 -24.32
C ALA A 300 -16.71 -5.88 -23.33
N SER A 301 -15.76 -6.57 -22.68
CA SER A 301 -16.03 -7.57 -21.65
C SER A 301 -16.26 -6.99 -20.25
N VAL A 302 -15.98 -5.70 -20.04
CA VAL A 302 -16.17 -5.02 -18.75
C VAL A 302 -17.50 -4.29 -18.75
N SER A 303 -18.31 -4.47 -17.70
CA SER A 303 -19.58 -3.76 -17.53
C SER A 303 -20.04 -3.70 -16.07
N LYS A 304 -21.13 -2.98 -15.79
CA LYS A 304 -21.77 -2.91 -14.45
C LYS A 304 -22.54 -4.18 -14.07
N GLU A 305 -22.66 -5.16 -14.96
CA GLU A 305 -23.27 -6.44 -14.65
C GLU A 305 -22.38 -7.24 -13.69
N SER A 306 -22.99 -7.95 -12.74
CA SER A 306 -22.28 -8.61 -11.64
C SER A 306 -21.23 -9.65 -12.08
N ASP A 307 -21.34 -10.18 -13.30
CA ASP A 307 -20.41 -11.17 -13.84
C ASP A 307 -19.26 -10.59 -14.68
N SER A 308 -19.28 -9.27 -14.90
CA SER A 308 -18.42 -8.57 -15.86
C SER A 308 -17.75 -7.33 -15.26
N ARG A 309 -17.81 -7.14 -13.94
CA ARG A 309 -17.10 -6.06 -13.23
C ARG A 309 -15.59 -6.32 -13.18
N LEU A 310 -14.83 -5.25 -12.92
CA LEU A 310 -13.40 -5.31 -12.61
C LEU A 310 -13.17 -6.03 -11.28
N ASN A 311 -13.19 -7.35 -11.31
CA ASN A 311 -13.10 -8.18 -10.12
C ASN A 311 -11.67 -8.62 -9.80
N TYR A 312 -11.42 -8.79 -8.51
CA TYR A 312 -10.25 -9.43 -7.97
C TYR A 312 -10.34 -10.97 -8.11
N PRO A 313 -9.27 -11.67 -8.51
CA PRO A 313 -7.96 -11.13 -8.90
C PRO A 313 -7.80 -10.89 -10.40
N THR A 314 -8.80 -11.20 -11.22
CA THR A 314 -8.70 -11.23 -12.69
C THR A 314 -8.19 -9.92 -13.30
N PHE A 315 -8.50 -8.78 -12.69
CA PHE A 315 -8.16 -7.46 -13.20
C PHE A 315 -7.00 -6.77 -12.47
N LEU A 316 -6.22 -7.47 -11.63
CA LEU A 316 -5.09 -6.86 -10.91
C LEU A 316 -4.04 -6.24 -11.82
N ASN A 317 -3.79 -6.85 -12.97
CA ASN A 317 -2.78 -6.41 -13.94
C ASN A 317 -3.39 -5.82 -15.21
N TYR A 318 -4.67 -5.43 -15.15
CA TYR A 318 -5.40 -4.89 -16.28
C TYR A 318 -5.19 -3.38 -16.41
N ASP A 319 -4.60 -2.96 -17.53
CA ASP A 319 -4.58 -1.57 -17.96
C ASP A 319 -5.65 -1.36 -19.06
N PRO A 320 -6.66 -0.51 -18.86
CA PRO A 320 -7.64 -0.22 -19.90
C PRO A 320 -7.02 0.47 -21.13
N ASN A 321 -5.90 1.18 -20.96
CA ASN A 321 -5.20 1.87 -22.04
C ASN A 321 -4.26 0.94 -22.83
N ASN A 322 -3.92 -0.23 -22.27
CA ASN A 322 -3.13 -1.28 -22.89
C ASN A 322 -3.59 -2.68 -22.48
N SER A 323 -4.80 -3.05 -22.89
CA SER A 323 -5.46 -4.29 -22.45
C SER A 323 -4.84 -5.60 -22.98
N GLU A 324 -3.84 -5.52 -23.86
CA GLU A 324 -3.23 -6.69 -24.50
C GLU A 324 -2.19 -7.38 -23.61
N PHE A 325 -1.61 -6.66 -22.65
CA PHE A 325 -0.52 -7.17 -21.82
C PHE A 325 -0.83 -7.01 -20.33
N PRO A 326 -0.50 -8.01 -19.49
CA PRO A 326 -0.58 -7.85 -18.05
C PRO A 326 0.52 -6.88 -17.57
N ILE A 327 0.12 -5.83 -16.86
CA ILE A 327 1.03 -4.84 -16.27
C ILE A 327 0.84 -4.83 -14.76
N GLU A 328 1.83 -5.37 -14.04
CA GLU A 328 1.87 -5.33 -12.57
C GLU A 328 2.21 -3.92 -12.10
N ASP A 329 1.19 -3.18 -11.67
CA ASP A 329 1.29 -1.79 -11.26
C ASP A 329 0.15 -1.45 -10.28
N VAL A 330 0.46 -0.62 -9.28
CA VAL A 330 -0.51 -0.27 -8.23
C VAL A 330 -1.68 0.58 -8.76
N HIS A 331 -1.48 1.40 -9.77
CA HIS A 331 -2.53 2.21 -10.37
C HIS A 331 -3.54 1.34 -11.12
N ASN A 332 -3.08 0.29 -11.80
CA ASN A 332 -3.93 -0.69 -12.47
C ASN A 332 -4.71 -1.51 -11.44
N ALA A 333 -4.03 -2.06 -10.43
CA ALA A 333 -4.70 -2.78 -9.35
C ALA A 333 -5.73 -1.90 -8.63
N GLY A 334 -5.43 -0.60 -8.46
CA GLY A 334 -6.30 0.37 -7.81
C GLY A 334 -7.62 0.65 -8.53
N LEU A 335 -7.74 0.31 -9.82
CA LEU A 335 -9.02 0.39 -10.53
C LEU A 335 -10.10 -0.45 -9.84
N ILE A 336 -9.76 -1.60 -9.25
CA ILE A 336 -10.72 -2.44 -8.51
C ILE A 336 -11.30 -1.64 -7.33
N ALA A 337 -10.45 -0.97 -6.56
CA ALA A 337 -10.87 -0.19 -5.39
C ALA A 337 -11.66 1.06 -5.81
N SER A 338 -11.21 1.82 -6.82
CA SER A 338 -11.90 3.04 -7.26
C SER A 338 -13.32 2.74 -7.76
N HIS A 339 -13.47 1.68 -8.58
CA HIS A 339 -14.77 1.23 -9.07
C HIS A 339 -15.66 0.73 -7.95
N PHE A 340 -15.12 -0.06 -7.02
CA PHE A 340 -15.86 -0.51 -5.84
C PHE A 340 -16.43 0.66 -5.03
N PHE A 341 -15.64 1.71 -4.75
CA PHE A 341 -16.13 2.86 -3.99
C PHE A 341 -17.21 3.66 -4.72
N VAL A 342 -17.07 3.83 -6.04
CA VAL A 342 -18.13 4.47 -6.84
C VAL A 342 -19.39 3.60 -6.83
N ALA A 343 -19.28 2.28 -7.00
CA ALA A 343 -20.42 1.37 -6.97
C ALA A 343 -21.11 1.32 -5.60
N VAL A 344 -20.37 1.32 -4.49
CA VAL A 344 -20.94 1.46 -3.15
C VAL A 344 -21.68 2.79 -3.02
N THR A 345 -21.10 3.89 -3.51
CA THR A 345 -21.74 5.20 -3.48
C THR A 345 -23.05 5.22 -4.27
N GLU A 346 -23.08 4.65 -5.48
CA GLU A 346 -24.27 4.51 -6.30
C GLU A 346 -25.33 3.58 -5.65
N ASP A 347 -24.88 2.48 -5.05
CA ASP A 347 -25.79 1.54 -4.40
C ASP A 347 -26.43 2.12 -3.14
N MET A 348 -25.70 2.93 -2.36
CA MET A 348 -26.27 3.68 -1.23
C MET A 348 -27.29 4.73 -1.69
N GLN A 349 -27.07 5.40 -2.82
CA GLN A 349 -28.08 6.30 -3.40
C GLN A 349 -29.35 5.53 -3.75
N SER A 350 -29.19 4.37 -4.38
CA SER A 350 -30.31 3.52 -4.81
C SER A 350 -31.08 2.91 -3.64
N TYR A 351 -30.37 2.29 -2.69
CA TYR A 351 -30.99 1.52 -1.61
C TYR A 351 -31.41 2.40 -0.42
N CYS A 352 -30.51 3.25 0.07
CA CYS A 352 -30.82 4.13 1.19
C CYS A 352 -31.56 5.40 0.75
N SER A 353 -31.77 5.62 -0.55
CA SER A 353 -32.37 6.87 -1.08
C SER A 353 -31.58 8.11 -0.65
N PHE A 354 -30.26 7.99 -0.55
CA PHE A 354 -29.38 9.12 -0.27
C PHE A 354 -29.19 9.97 -1.53
N ASP A 355 -28.98 11.26 -1.35
CA ASP A 355 -28.37 12.06 -2.42
C ASP A 355 -26.86 11.70 -2.55
N GLN A 356 -26.25 12.19 -3.63
CA GLN A 356 -24.84 11.92 -3.92
C GLN A 356 -23.93 12.38 -2.77
N ASN A 357 -24.16 13.56 -2.19
CA ASN A 357 -23.29 14.10 -1.16
C ASN A 357 -23.38 13.30 0.15
N LYS A 358 -24.58 12.87 0.54
CA LYS A 358 -24.79 12.01 1.71
C LYS A 358 -24.18 10.62 1.50
N SER A 359 -24.23 10.08 0.29
CA SER A 359 -23.59 8.80 -0.06
C SER A 359 -22.08 8.89 -0.01
N ILE A 360 -21.49 9.95 -0.55
CA ILE A 360 -20.05 10.22 -0.46
C ILE A 360 -19.62 10.40 1.01
N ASN A 361 -20.38 11.15 1.81
CA ASN A 361 -20.15 11.28 3.26
C ASN A 361 -20.16 9.92 3.96
N ALA A 362 -21.10 9.05 3.59
CA ALA A 362 -21.20 7.73 4.16
C ALA A 362 -19.99 6.85 3.83
N VAL A 363 -19.60 6.79 2.56
CA VAL A 363 -18.42 6.03 2.12
C VAL A 363 -17.13 6.60 2.74
N PHE A 364 -16.98 7.93 2.80
CA PHE A 364 -15.84 8.56 3.45
C PHE A 364 -15.74 8.21 4.94
N HIS A 365 -16.87 8.17 5.66
CA HIS A 365 -16.91 7.73 7.05
C HIS A 365 -16.40 6.29 7.21
N LEU A 366 -16.83 5.38 6.36
CA LEU A 366 -16.39 3.97 6.39
C LEU A 366 -14.90 3.82 6.10
N ILE A 367 -14.37 4.61 5.16
CA ILE A 367 -12.93 4.67 4.87
C ILE A 367 -12.16 5.18 6.10
N ALA A 368 -12.63 6.27 6.71
CA ALA A 368 -11.97 6.88 7.86
C ALA A 368 -11.93 5.94 9.08
N GLU A 369 -13.01 5.23 9.37
CA GLU A 369 -13.05 4.19 10.41
C GLU A 369 -12.08 3.05 10.11
N SER A 370 -12.12 2.54 8.88
CA SER A 370 -11.27 1.42 8.47
C SER A 370 -9.79 1.76 8.59
N PHE A 371 -9.40 2.96 8.17
CA PHE A 371 -8.00 3.40 8.23
C PHE A 371 -7.57 3.75 9.65
N ALA A 372 -8.46 4.32 10.47
CA ALA A 372 -8.17 4.56 11.88
C ALA A 372 -7.84 3.27 12.64
N GLU A 373 -8.55 2.18 12.34
CA GLU A 373 -8.24 0.86 12.90
C GLU A 373 -6.98 0.28 12.27
N MET A 374 -6.95 0.15 10.93
CA MET A 374 -5.86 -0.55 10.24
C MET A 374 -4.48 0.08 10.49
N GLY A 375 -4.43 1.40 10.68
CA GLY A 375 -3.20 2.13 10.96
C GLY A 375 -2.82 2.29 12.43
N ASP A 376 -3.56 1.70 13.37
CA ASP A 376 -3.32 1.88 14.81
C ASP A 376 -2.05 1.19 15.32
N LEU A 377 -1.07 1.99 15.75
CA LEU A 377 0.18 1.57 16.40
C LEU A 377 0.07 1.51 17.93
N THR A 378 -1.05 1.95 18.50
CA THR A 378 -1.26 1.94 19.97
C THR A 378 -1.67 0.58 20.53
N ALA A 379 -1.90 -0.39 19.64
CA ALA A 379 -2.38 -1.72 19.93
C ALA A 379 -3.79 -1.81 20.56
N LYS A 380 -4.67 -0.83 20.30
CA LYS A 380 -6.03 -0.79 20.86
C LYS A 380 -7.15 -1.04 19.84
N GLY A 381 -7.02 -0.52 18.62
CA GLY A 381 -8.06 -0.50 17.59
C GLY A 381 -9.15 0.55 17.83
N ASN A 382 -9.53 0.81 19.09
CA ASN A 382 -10.44 1.89 19.48
C ASN A 382 -10.16 2.44 20.89
N ASP A 383 -10.85 3.51 21.30
CA ASP A 383 -10.63 4.17 22.60
C ASP A 383 -11.14 3.37 23.81
N ASN A 384 -12.05 2.43 23.60
CA ASN A 384 -12.68 1.64 24.66
C ASN A 384 -11.95 0.31 24.93
N HIS A 385 -11.10 -0.12 24.01
CA HIS A 385 -10.33 -1.35 24.12
C HIS A 385 -9.13 -1.21 25.05
N ALA A 386 -8.78 -2.33 25.69
CA ALA A 386 -7.55 -2.45 26.44
C ALA A 386 -6.33 -2.46 25.49
N TYR A 387 -5.14 -2.21 26.04
CA TYR A 387 -3.90 -2.47 25.30
C TYR A 387 -3.85 -3.94 24.82
N TYR A 388 -3.16 -4.15 23.71
CA TYR A 388 -2.96 -5.47 23.09
C TYR A 388 -4.24 -6.08 22.47
N SER A 389 -5.31 -5.29 22.33
CA SER A 389 -6.55 -5.72 21.66
C SER A 389 -6.40 -5.77 20.13
N TYR A 390 -5.35 -5.15 19.60
CA TYR A 390 -5.03 -5.04 18.18
C TYR A 390 -3.51 -5.03 18.02
N ASN A 391 -2.93 -5.72 17.03
CA ASN A 391 -1.48 -5.73 16.76
C ASN A 391 -0.55 -6.17 17.92
N LEU A 392 -1.06 -6.89 18.93
CA LEU A 392 -0.38 -7.55 20.07
C LEU A 392 0.53 -6.74 21.00
N ASP A 393 1.30 -5.79 20.50
CA ASP A 393 2.38 -5.12 21.21
C ASP A 393 2.66 -3.72 20.61
N PRO A 394 2.50 -2.62 21.36
CA PRO A 394 2.84 -1.28 20.91
C PRO A 394 4.29 -1.11 20.45
N ASP A 395 5.25 -1.82 21.06
CA ASP A 395 6.68 -1.67 20.74
C ASP A 395 7.01 -2.29 19.37
N ASN A 396 6.24 -3.30 18.95
CA ASN A 396 6.40 -4.02 17.69
C ASN A 396 5.29 -3.72 16.66
N ALA A 397 4.28 -2.92 17.00
CA ALA A 397 3.11 -2.68 16.14
C ALA A 397 3.46 -2.14 14.75
N ALA A 398 4.53 -1.36 14.63
CA ALA A 398 4.99 -0.85 13.34
C ALA A 398 5.51 -1.95 12.42
N LEU A 399 6.34 -2.85 12.95
CA LEU A 399 6.82 -4.04 12.24
C LEU A 399 5.64 -4.98 11.92
N TRP A 400 4.68 -5.08 12.84
CA TRP A 400 3.48 -5.85 12.65
C TRP A 400 2.67 -5.39 11.44
N LEU A 401 2.39 -4.08 11.37
CA LEU A 401 1.63 -3.47 10.29
C LEU A 401 2.38 -3.40 8.96
N SER A 402 3.71 -3.35 8.97
CA SER A 402 4.48 -3.33 7.71
C SER A 402 4.76 -4.73 7.16
N THR A 403 4.90 -5.74 8.04
CA THR A 403 5.47 -7.04 7.68
C THR A 403 4.56 -8.21 8.06
N ALA A 404 4.23 -8.37 9.34
CA ALA A 404 3.55 -9.57 9.85
C ALA A 404 2.07 -9.67 9.43
N ASN A 405 1.34 -8.56 9.37
CA ASN A 405 -0.05 -8.53 8.89
C ASN A 405 -0.39 -7.19 8.21
N PRO A 406 0.29 -6.76 7.14
CA PRO A 406 -0.04 -5.53 6.42
C PRO A 406 -1.46 -5.48 5.87
N VAL A 407 -1.86 -4.26 5.53
CA VAL A 407 -3.08 -4.01 4.77
C VAL A 407 -2.99 -4.71 3.41
N ASN A 408 -4.07 -5.36 3.02
CA ASN A 408 -4.23 -6.04 1.74
C ASN A 408 -5.73 -6.03 1.36
N TYR A 409 -6.10 -6.51 0.17
CA TYR A 409 -7.51 -6.44 -0.28
C TYR A 409 -8.46 -7.17 0.67
N ARG A 410 -8.04 -8.29 1.25
CA ARG A 410 -8.82 -9.03 2.25
C ARG A 410 -9.06 -8.20 3.50
N ARG A 411 -7.97 -7.74 4.15
CA ARG A 411 -8.02 -7.02 5.44
C ARG A 411 -8.80 -5.72 5.29
N PHE A 412 -8.59 -4.99 4.18
CA PHE A 412 -9.34 -3.79 3.87
C PHE A 412 -10.82 -4.09 3.69
N ALA A 413 -11.19 -5.05 2.83
CA ALA A 413 -12.59 -5.38 2.57
C ALA A 413 -13.32 -5.87 3.84
N GLN A 414 -12.67 -6.69 4.67
CA GLN A 414 -13.21 -7.14 5.95
C GLN A 414 -13.45 -5.97 6.90
N THR A 415 -12.46 -5.10 7.09
CA THR A 415 -12.55 -3.95 8.01
C THR A 415 -13.60 -2.94 7.53
N PHE A 416 -13.60 -2.61 6.23
CA PHE A 416 -14.61 -1.76 5.61
C PHE A 416 -16.02 -2.32 5.81
N SER A 417 -16.19 -3.62 5.59
CA SER A 417 -17.49 -4.28 5.71
C SER A 417 -17.96 -4.39 7.17
N LYS A 418 -17.04 -4.57 8.12
CA LYS A 418 -17.32 -4.51 9.56
C LYS A 418 -17.93 -3.17 9.93
N TYR A 419 -17.27 -2.07 9.58
CA TYR A 419 -17.80 -0.72 9.86
C TYR A 419 -19.06 -0.42 9.05
N PHE A 420 -19.17 -0.92 7.82
CA PHE A 420 -20.38 -0.78 7.01
C PHE A 420 -21.59 -1.35 7.74
N LEU A 421 -21.50 -2.59 8.22
CA LEU A 421 -22.62 -3.24 8.90
C LEU A 421 -22.86 -2.72 10.32
N ARG A 422 -21.80 -2.30 11.04
CA ARG A 422 -21.94 -1.64 12.34
C ARG A 422 -22.70 -0.31 12.24
N THR A 423 -22.53 0.42 11.14
CA THR A 423 -23.13 1.75 10.91
C THR A 423 -24.45 1.68 10.16
N TYR A 424 -24.41 1.33 8.88
CA TYR A 424 -25.55 1.36 7.96
C TYR A 424 -26.35 0.05 7.97
N GLY A 425 -25.73 -1.07 8.35
CA GLY A 425 -26.42 -2.34 8.58
C GLY A 425 -27.11 -2.46 9.94
N SER A 426 -27.00 -1.43 10.79
CA SER A 426 -27.53 -1.45 12.15
C SER A 426 -28.92 -0.81 12.25
N ASN A 427 -29.89 -1.62 12.72
CA ASN A 427 -31.22 -1.14 13.08
C ASN A 427 -31.21 -0.10 14.21
N SER A 428 -30.23 -0.14 15.11
CA SER A 428 -30.19 0.78 16.26
C SER A 428 -29.73 2.17 15.87
N LEU A 429 -28.82 2.29 14.88
CA LEU A 429 -28.32 3.58 14.41
C LEU A 429 -29.22 4.19 13.33
N ASN A 430 -29.91 3.36 12.54
CA ASN A 430 -30.94 3.79 11.60
C ASN A 430 -30.45 4.86 10.59
N LEU A 431 -29.18 4.78 10.19
CA LEU A 431 -28.53 5.80 9.36
C LEU A 431 -28.94 5.71 7.88
N CYS A 432 -29.46 4.56 7.41
CA CYS A 432 -29.95 4.33 6.05
C CYS A 432 -31.41 4.83 5.87
N ASN A 433 -31.65 6.11 6.18
CA ASN A 433 -32.95 6.82 5.99
C ASN A 433 -34.18 6.11 6.59
N GLY A 434 -34.10 5.60 7.82
CA GLY A 434 -35.23 4.89 8.43
C GLY A 434 -35.24 3.38 8.17
N SER A 435 -34.21 2.85 7.52
CA SER A 435 -33.98 1.43 7.26
C SER A 435 -32.56 1.02 7.68
N PHE A 436 -32.20 -0.23 7.40
CA PHE A 436 -30.86 -0.77 7.53
C PHE A 436 -30.43 -1.43 6.21
N TYR A 437 -29.14 -1.38 5.94
CA TYR A 437 -28.53 -1.98 4.75
C TYR A 437 -28.30 -3.49 4.96
N PRO A 438 -28.88 -4.37 4.12
CA PRO A 438 -28.81 -5.82 4.32
C PRO A 438 -27.40 -6.37 4.11
N GLN A 439 -27.00 -7.32 4.95
CA GLN A 439 -25.75 -8.06 4.81
C GLN A 439 -25.61 -8.70 3.43
N ASP A 440 -26.62 -9.45 2.98
CA ASP A 440 -26.56 -10.15 1.68
C ASP A 440 -26.35 -9.20 0.50
N ARG A 441 -26.85 -7.96 0.58
CA ARG A 441 -26.66 -6.94 -0.46
C ARG A 441 -25.21 -6.47 -0.50
N LEU A 442 -24.60 -6.25 0.67
CA LEU A 442 -23.20 -5.86 0.78
C LEU A 442 -22.29 -6.98 0.28
N GLU A 443 -22.58 -8.22 0.71
CA GLU A 443 -21.82 -9.40 0.29
C GLU A 443 -21.92 -9.65 -1.22
N ALA A 444 -23.10 -9.48 -1.83
CA ALA A 444 -23.25 -9.59 -3.28
C ALA A 444 -22.44 -8.52 -4.04
N LEU A 445 -22.39 -7.29 -3.53
CA LEU A 445 -21.57 -6.23 -4.12
C LEU A 445 -20.08 -6.55 -3.98
N LEU A 446 -19.62 -6.94 -2.79
CA LEU A 446 -18.23 -7.36 -2.56
C LEU A 446 -17.82 -8.52 -3.46
N ASP A 447 -18.65 -9.56 -3.54
CA ASP A 447 -18.41 -10.74 -4.38
C ASP A 447 -18.36 -10.36 -5.87
N SER A 448 -19.19 -9.42 -6.33
CA SER A 448 -19.14 -8.94 -7.73
C SER A 448 -17.81 -8.27 -8.10
N TYR A 449 -17.08 -7.74 -7.11
CA TYR A 449 -15.72 -7.23 -7.26
C TYR A 449 -14.64 -8.24 -6.81
N GLY A 450 -15.01 -9.46 -6.44
CA GLY A 450 -14.09 -10.48 -5.95
C GLY A 450 -13.52 -10.22 -4.56
N LEU A 451 -14.07 -9.25 -3.82
CA LEU A 451 -13.56 -8.75 -2.54
C LEU A 451 -14.12 -9.47 -1.30
N LEU A 452 -15.00 -10.48 -1.45
CA LEU A 452 -15.54 -11.28 -0.35
C LEU A 452 -14.53 -12.34 0.15
N LEU A 453 -13.31 -11.88 0.45
CA LEU A 453 -12.09 -12.65 0.73
C LEU A 453 -11.96 -13.14 2.19
N PHE A 454 -12.99 -12.94 3.01
CA PHE A 454 -13.02 -13.27 4.44
C PHE A 454 -14.23 -14.14 4.78
N LYS A 455 -14.16 -14.93 5.85
CA LYS A 455 -15.29 -15.76 6.34
C LYS A 455 -16.06 -15.13 7.49
N THR A 456 -15.44 -14.21 8.23
CA THR A 456 -16.06 -13.51 9.35
C THR A 456 -15.79 -12.01 9.24
N TYR A 457 -16.63 -11.20 9.88
CA TYR A 457 -16.44 -9.75 9.94
C TYR A 457 -15.40 -9.34 11.01
N ASN A 458 -14.79 -10.31 11.69
CA ASN A 458 -13.76 -10.11 12.71
C ASN A 458 -14.17 -9.08 13.77
N GLU A 459 -15.41 -9.20 14.25
CA GLU A 459 -15.99 -8.29 15.26
C GLU A 459 -15.45 -8.56 16.67
N ASN A 460 -14.89 -9.76 16.91
CA ASN A 460 -14.26 -10.20 18.16
C ASN A 460 -12.73 -10.00 18.20
N GLY A 461 -12.12 -9.55 17.08
CA GLY A 461 -10.71 -9.21 16.99
C GLY A 461 -9.74 -10.39 17.08
N ASN A 462 -8.44 -10.08 16.97
CA ASN A 462 -7.35 -11.06 16.87
C ASN A 462 -6.39 -11.02 18.06
N SER A 463 -6.74 -10.34 19.15
CA SER A 463 -5.86 -10.26 20.33
C SER A 463 -5.59 -11.64 20.93
N GLU A 464 -4.42 -11.83 21.52
CA GLU A 464 -4.06 -13.09 22.19
C GLU A 464 -5.07 -13.50 23.28
N ASN A 465 -5.54 -12.55 24.09
CA ASN A 465 -6.34 -12.84 25.29
C ASN A 465 -7.85 -12.89 25.04
N PHE A 466 -8.33 -12.14 24.05
CA PHE A 466 -9.78 -11.98 23.80
C PHE A 466 -10.18 -12.35 22.37
N GLY A 467 -9.23 -12.60 21.47
CA GLY A 467 -9.55 -13.05 20.14
C GLY A 467 -10.29 -14.38 20.20
N HIS A 468 -11.19 -14.58 19.25
CA HIS A 468 -12.17 -15.68 19.25
C HIS A 468 -13.19 -15.69 20.39
N ALA A 469 -13.12 -14.77 21.37
CA ALA A 469 -14.11 -14.68 22.43
C ALA A 469 -15.36 -13.92 21.96
N GLY A 470 -16.54 -14.44 22.29
CA GLY A 470 -17.82 -13.78 21.98
C GLY A 470 -18.43 -14.23 20.64
N THR A 471 -19.35 -13.42 20.11
CA THR A 471 -20.03 -13.68 18.84
C THR A 471 -19.37 -12.94 17.71
N ASN A 472 -19.09 -13.62 16.61
CA ASN A 472 -18.59 -13.02 15.38
C ASN A 472 -19.57 -13.31 14.24
N ARG A 473 -19.93 -12.27 13.48
CA ARG A 473 -20.79 -12.42 12.31
C ARG A 473 -20.04 -13.18 11.22
N SER A 474 -20.67 -14.23 10.69
CA SER A 474 -20.15 -14.98 9.55
C SER A 474 -20.71 -14.44 8.24
N VAL A 475 -19.92 -14.59 7.17
CA VAL A 475 -20.36 -14.35 5.79
C VAL A 475 -21.34 -15.44 5.38
N THR A 476 -22.39 -15.08 4.65
CA THR A 476 -23.31 -16.06 4.05
C THR A 476 -22.60 -16.78 2.91
N SER A 477 -22.26 -18.06 3.10
CA SER A 477 -21.41 -18.81 2.15
C SER A 477 -21.98 -18.88 0.72
N THR A 478 -23.30 -18.86 0.55
CA THR A 478 -23.96 -18.87 -0.77
C THR A 478 -23.84 -17.55 -1.53
N ASN A 479 -23.47 -16.44 -0.86
CA ASN A 479 -23.23 -15.16 -1.52
C ASN A 479 -21.86 -15.09 -2.19
N ARG A 480 -20.97 -16.05 -1.90
CA ARG A 480 -19.68 -16.18 -2.57
C ARG A 480 -19.82 -16.95 -3.88
N ILE A 481 -20.08 -16.25 -4.97
CA ILE A 481 -20.27 -16.81 -6.31
C ILE A 481 -19.01 -16.61 -7.17
N LYS A 482 -18.31 -15.49 -6.99
CA LYS A 482 -17.17 -15.06 -7.82
C LYS A 482 -15.85 -15.10 -7.08
N THR A 483 -15.81 -14.77 -5.80
CA THR A 483 -14.57 -14.89 -5.02
C THR A 483 -14.21 -16.37 -4.89
N VAL A 484 -13.02 -16.74 -5.36
CA VAL A 484 -12.51 -18.12 -5.30
C VAL A 484 -11.35 -18.21 -4.32
N PHE A 485 -11.45 -19.15 -3.39
CA PHE A 485 -10.36 -19.49 -2.48
C PHE A 485 -9.54 -20.68 -2.97
N THR A 486 -8.29 -20.70 -2.55
CA THR A 486 -7.36 -21.81 -2.72
C THR A 486 -6.51 -21.98 -1.46
N THR A 487 -5.79 -23.10 -1.32
CA THR A 487 -5.02 -23.38 -0.10
C THR A 487 -3.55 -23.01 -0.27
N LYS A 488 -2.88 -22.68 0.85
CA LYS A 488 -1.47 -22.29 0.88
C LYS A 488 -0.54 -23.37 0.32
N ASP A 489 -0.94 -24.64 0.42
CA ASP A 489 -0.18 -25.74 -0.17
C ASP A 489 -0.17 -25.75 -1.70
N GLN A 490 -0.95 -24.89 -2.36
CA GLN A 490 -0.94 -24.76 -3.81
C GLN A 490 0.22 -23.90 -4.34
N ILE A 491 0.91 -23.12 -3.49
CA ILE A 491 2.11 -22.39 -3.91
C ILE A 491 3.37 -23.21 -3.61
N SER A 492 4.33 -23.20 -4.54
CA SER A 492 5.65 -23.83 -4.39
C SER A 492 6.69 -23.13 -5.26
N ILE A 493 7.95 -23.56 -5.19
CA ILE A 493 8.92 -23.27 -6.26
C ILE A 493 8.52 -24.05 -7.53
N ASP A 494 8.93 -23.57 -8.71
CA ASP A 494 8.77 -24.26 -9.99
C ASP A 494 9.23 -25.73 -9.90
N PRO A 495 8.32 -26.71 -10.06
CA PRO A 495 8.65 -28.12 -9.93
C PRO A 495 9.37 -28.68 -11.17
N THR A 496 9.55 -27.88 -12.23
CA THR A 496 10.19 -28.33 -13.46
C THR A 496 11.66 -28.67 -13.20
N SER A 497 12.08 -29.90 -13.54
CA SER A 497 13.46 -30.34 -13.34
C SER A 497 14.46 -29.39 -14.00
N GLY A 498 15.38 -28.86 -13.22
CA GLY A 498 16.41 -27.93 -13.68
C GLY A 498 15.93 -26.49 -13.90
N ALA A 499 14.68 -26.16 -13.56
CA ALA A 499 14.25 -24.77 -13.51
C ALA A 499 14.96 -24.03 -12.38
N SER A 500 15.21 -22.74 -12.59
CA SER A 500 15.76 -21.89 -11.55
C SER A 500 14.76 -21.74 -10.40
N THR A 501 15.25 -21.87 -9.18
CA THR A 501 14.45 -21.64 -7.96
C THR A 501 14.22 -20.15 -7.71
N ALA A 502 15.15 -19.30 -8.16
CA ALA A 502 15.09 -17.86 -8.03
C ALA A 502 15.82 -17.14 -9.18
N PHE A 503 15.57 -15.84 -9.30
CA PHE A 503 16.35 -14.90 -10.10
C PHE A 503 17.24 -14.09 -9.16
N ILE A 504 18.55 -14.05 -9.46
CA ILE A 504 19.54 -13.36 -8.64
C ILE A 504 19.96 -12.06 -9.33
N PHE A 505 19.96 -10.97 -8.58
CA PHE A 505 20.37 -9.64 -9.00
C PHE A 505 21.61 -9.23 -8.21
N ASP A 506 22.72 -9.08 -8.90
CA ASP A 506 24.04 -8.82 -8.32
C ASP A 506 24.85 -7.82 -9.16
N LYS A 507 24.19 -7.09 -10.07
CA LYS A 507 24.84 -6.08 -10.89
C LYS A 507 25.13 -4.82 -10.05
N PRO A 508 26.39 -4.35 -9.93
CA PRO A 508 26.76 -3.24 -9.04
C PRO A 508 25.91 -1.99 -9.18
N ALA A 509 25.71 -1.51 -10.41
CA ALA A 509 24.93 -0.31 -10.67
C ALA A 509 23.46 -0.46 -10.29
N ASP A 510 22.91 -1.67 -10.45
CA ASP A 510 21.50 -1.97 -10.21
C ASP A 510 21.25 -2.08 -8.70
N ILE A 511 22.17 -2.72 -7.97
CA ILE A 511 22.17 -2.79 -6.50
C ILE A 511 22.38 -1.41 -5.87
N GLN A 512 23.33 -0.64 -6.38
CA GLN A 512 23.57 0.72 -5.90
C GLN A 512 22.32 1.60 -6.05
N ALA A 513 21.67 1.57 -7.21
CA ALA A 513 20.43 2.30 -7.46
C ALA A 513 19.30 1.84 -6.53
N ALA A 514 19.13 0.52 -6.36
CA ALA A 514 18.11 -0.06 -5.48
C ALA A 514 18.29 0.37 -4.02
N VAL A 515 19.50 0.20 -3.46
CA VAL A 515 19.79 0.59 -2.07
C VAL A 515 19.62 2.09 -1.87
N GLN A 516 20.05 2.91 -2.83
CA GLN A 516 19.85 4.37 -2.76
C GLN A 516 18.36 4.75 -2.79
N SER A 517 17.55 4.15 -3.66
CA SER A 517 16.09 4.40 -3.71
C SER A 517 15.44 4.04 -2.38
N LEU A 518 15.71 2.82 -1.87
CA LEU A 518 15.15 2.34 -0.61
C LEU A 518 15.56 3.19 0.60
N GLN A 519 16.81 3.70 0.63
CA GLN A 519 17.27 4.60 1.69
C GLN A 519 16.64 5.99 1.59
N GLN A 520 16.50 6.54 0.37
CA GLN A 520 15.87 7.85 0.14
C GLN A 520 14.38 7.83 0.48
N GLU A 521 13.71 6.71 0.22
CA GLU A 521 12.32 6.45 0.60
C GLU A 521 12.16 6.17 2.10
N GLY A 522 13.26 6.03 2.85
CA GLY A 522 13.25 5.71 4.28
C GLY A 522 12.81 4.28 4.59
N LYS A 523 12.80 3.38 3.58
CA LYS A 523 12.37 1.99 3.71
C LYS A 523 13.42 1.12 4.40
N ILE A 524 14.70 1.36 4.11
CA ILE A 524 15.82 0.65 4.74
C ILE A 524 16.75 1.59 5.48
N GLY A 525 17.41 1.05 6.51
CA GLY A 525 18.48 1.73 7.22
C GLY A 525 19.83 1.65 6.49
N THR A 526 20.92 1.73 7.27
CA THR A 526 22.27 1.52 6.75
C THR A 526 22.57 0.04 6.56
N ILE A 527 23.16 -0.32 5.42
CA ILE A 527 23.78 -1.63 5.22
C ILE A 527 24.99 -1.82 6.14
N SER A 528 25.44 -3.06 6.28
CA SER A 528 26.60 -3.46 7.06
C SER A 528 27.84 -2.69 6.62
N SER A 529 28.59 -2.16 7.58
CA SER A 529 29.88 -1.51 7.31
C SER A 529 30.95 -2.46 6.77
N LEU A 530 30.69 -3.78 6.77
CA LEU A 530 31.59 -4.78 6.18
C LEU A 530 31.43 -4.89 4.66
N ILE A 531 30.32 -4.40 4.12
CA ILE A 531 30.08 -4.32 2.68
C ILE A 531 30.56 -2.96 2.18
N PRO A 532 31.43 -2.90 1.16
CA PRO A 532 31.84 -1.63 0.56
C PRO A 532 30.65 -0.85 0.00
N GLY A 533 30.56 0.45 0.29
CA GLY A 533 29.46 1.29 -0.19
C GLY A 533 29.45 1.54 -1.70
N ASP A 534 30.52 1.14 -2.41
CA ASP A 534 30.58 1.12 -3.88
C ASP A 534 30.14 -0.23 -4.48
N PHE A 535 29.77 -1.20 -3.63
CA PHE A 535 29.37 -2.55 -4.02
C PHE A 535 30.40 -3.24 -4.91
N SER A 536 31.69 -3.01 -4.67
CA SER A 536 32.80 -3.54 -5.49
C SER A 536 32.92 -5.07 -5.55
N TYR A 537 32.28 -5.80 -4.63
CA TYR A 537 32.22 -7.27 -4.68
C TYR A 537 31.12 -7.80 -5.60
N ASN A 538 30.08 -7.02 -5.86
CA ASN A 538 29.02 -7.38 -6.80
C ASN A 538 29.63 -7.56 -8.21
N ASN A 539 29.42 -8.71 -8.84
CA ASN A 539 30.20 -9.10 -10.01
C ASN A 539 29.36 -9.43 -11.27
N SER A 540 28.03 -9.38 -11.18
CA SER A 540 27.10 -9.66 -12.29
C SER A 540 27.18 -11.09 -12.84
N ASN A 541 27.62 -12.06 -12.04
CA ASN A 541 27.63 -13.49 -12.41
C ASN A 541 26.23 -14.13 -12.28
N GLY A 542 25.26 -13.45 -11.67
CA GLY A 542 23.90 -13.96 -11.44
C GLY A 542 23.85 -15.06 -10.38
N GLN A 543 24.81 -15.05 -9.46
CA GLN A 543 25.00 -15.99 -8.37
C GLN A 543 25.26 -15.19 -7.08
N ILE A 544 25.41 -15.87 -5.94
CA ILE A 544 25.59 -15.20 -4.65
C ILE A 544 27.04 -15.38 -4.21
N SER A 545 27.75 -14.27 -4.02
CA SER A 545 29.19 -14.24 -3.71
C SER A 545 29.48 -13.52 -2.38
N PRO A 546 30.63 -13.78 -1.73
CA PRO A 546 31.01 -13.11 -0.49
C PRO A 546 31.16 -11.59 -0.64
N GLY A 547 30.59 -10.83 0.30
CA GLY A 547 30.74 -9.37 0.37
C GLY A 547 29.73 -8.58 -0.43
N GLU A 548 28.74 -9.25 -1.04
CA GLU A 548 27.72 -8.64 -1.87
C GLU A 548 26.48 -8.19 -1.09
N VAL A 549 25.74 -7.24 -1.68
CA VAL A 549 24.28 -7.18 -1.51
C VAL A 549 23.65 -7.84 -2.72
N VAL A 550 22.76 -8.80 -2.51
CA VAL A 550 22.07 -9.52 -3.59
C VAL A 550 20.57 -9.31 -3.50
N GLY A 551 19.94 -9.12 -4.65
CA GLY A 551 18.49 -9.20 -4.81
C GLY A 551 18.07 -10.60 -5.21
N VAL A 552 17.00 -11.11 -4.63
CA VAL A 552 16.46 -12.46 -4.86
C VAL A 552 14.95 -12.38 -5.14
N THR A 553 14.53 -12.85 -6.31
CA THR A 553 13.12 -13.07 -6.64
C THR A 553 12.85 -14.56 -6.78
N LEU A 554 11.99 -15.14 -5.95
CA LEU A 554 11.66 -16.56 -6.04
C LEU A 554 10.79 -16.86 -7.27
N ASN A 555 11.11 -17.93 -7.99
CA ASN A 555 10.32 -18.39 -9.13
C ASN A 555 9.13 -19.25 -8.64
N LEU A 556 8.16 -18.58 -8.03
CA LEU A 556 6.98 -19.22 -7.47
C LEU A 556 6.07 -19.79 -8.56
N TYR A 557 5.47 -20.95 -8.26
CA TYR A 557 4.59 -21.73 -9.11
C TYR A 557 3.25 -21.98 -8.42
N ASN A 558 2.17 -21.80 -9.18
CA ASN A 558 0.82 -22.09 -8.75
C ASN A 558 0.40 -23.49 -9.21
N LYS A 559 0.28 -24.43 -8.26
CA LYS A 559 -0.17 -25.80 -8.51
C LYS A 559 -1.69 -25.92 -8.62
N SER A 560 -2.47 -24.89 -8.31
CA SER A 560 -3.94 -24.97 -8.36
C SER A 560 -4.47 -24.76 -9.79
N ASN A 561 -5.79 -24.95 -9.92
CA ASN A 561 -6.54 -24.63 -11.16
C ASN A 561 -7.16 -23.23 -11.12
N THR A 562 -6.83 -22.44 -10.10
CA THR A 562 -7.39 -21.11 -9.84
C THR A 562 -6.25 -20.13 -9.70
N THR A 563 -6.48 -18.87 -10.00
CA THR A 563 -5.44 -17.84 -9.83
C THR A 563 -5.07 -17.69 -8.35
N ILE A 564 -3.78 -17.58 -8.05
CA ILE A 564 -3.27 -17.16 -6.72
C ILE A 564 -2.93 -15.68 -6.83
N ALA A 565 -3.37 -14.86 -5.89
CA ALA A 565 -3.21 -13.41 -5.99
C ALA A 565 -2.87 -12.75 -4.66
N GLY A 566 -2.15 -11.63 -4.74
CA GLY A 566 -1.68 -10.89 -3.59
C GLY A 566 -0.63 -11.66 -2.79
N VAL A 567 0.30 -12.34 -3.47
CA VAL A 567 1.33 -13.12 -2.78
C VAL A 567 2.27 -12.19 -2.06
N GLN A 568 2.55 -12.49 -0.79
CA GLN A 568 3.58 -11.88 0.01
C GLN A 568 4.58 -12.94 0.44
N LEU A 569 5.86 -12.64 0.24
CA LEU A 569 6.99 -13.38 0.80
C LEU A 569 7.63 -12.60 1.94
N LEU A 570 8.07 -13.32 2.96
CA LEU A 570 8.70 -12.79 4.16
C LEU A 570 10.03 -13.51 4.43
N ALA A 571 11.10 -12.73 4.47
CA ALA A 571 12.46 -13.13 4.83
C ALA A 571 12.92 -12.55 6.19
N ASN A 572 12.04 -11.84 6.90
CA ASN A 572 12.34 -11.27 8.21
C ASN A 572 12.66 -12.38 9.24
N ASP A 573 13.44 -12.04 10.27
CA ASP A 573 13.71 -12.94 11.41
C ASP A 573 12.37 -13.41 12.03
N TRP A 574 12.26 -14.71 12.36
CA TRP A 574 11.01 -15.28 12.87
C TRP A 574 11.24 -16.49 13.80
N ASP A 575 10.18 -16.92 14.48
CA ASP A 575 10.22 -17.97 15.50
C ASP A 575 10.18 -19.37 14.85
N HIS A 576 11.37 -19.96 14.65
CA HIS A 576 11.53 -21.22 13.92
C HIS A 576 12.72 -22.09 14.35
N ALA A 577 13.35 -21.77 15.49
CA ALA A 577 14.51 -22.52 15.98
C ALA A 577 14.59 -22.48 17.51
N LYS A 578 15.12 -23.58 18.07
CA LYS A 578 15.30 -23.78 19.51
C LYS A 578 16.77 -23.95 19.81
N SER A 579 17.33 -23.10 20.68
CA SER A 579 18.74 -23.15 21.08
C SER A 579 19.71 -23.18 19.87
N GLY A 580 19.34 -22.53 18.77
CA GLY A 580 20.13 -22.49 17.53
C GLY A 580 19.96 -23.68 16.58
N ALA A 581 19.15 -24.67 16.93
CA ALA A 581 18.77 -25.79 16.05
C ALA A 581 17.40 -25.51 15.38
N PRO A 582 17.24 -25.76 14.07
CA PRO A 582 15.99 -25.53 13.35
C PRO A 582 14.86 -26.46 13.80
N CYS A 583 13.65 -25.90 13.93
CA CYS A 583 12.44 -26.65 14.27
C CYS A 583 11.85 -27.36 13.04
N ASN A 584 11.56 -28.67 13.14
CA ASN A 584 11.07 -29.49 12.01
C ASN A 584 9.56 -29.79 12.02
N ASN A 585 8.82 -29.21 12.97
CA ASN A 585 7.39 -29.37 13.16
C ASN A 585 6.55 -28.27 12.47
N LEU A 586 7.13 -27.44 11.60
CA LEU A 586 6.46 -26.27 11.01
C LEU A 586 5.77 -26.56 9.66
N GLY A 587 5.53 -27.84 9.34
CA GLY A 587 4.77 -28.26 8.15
C GLY A 587 5.58 -28.47 6.86
N ASP A 588 6.85 -28.10 6.83
CA ASP A 588 7.81 -28.42 5.75
C ASP A 588 8.60 -29.72 6.00
N ASN A 589 8.52 -30.28 7.22
CA ASN A 589 9.24 -31.48 7.67
C ASN A 589 10.77 -31.37 7.52
N TRP A 590 11.31 -30.15 7.60
CA TRP A 590 12.74 -29.88 7.45
C TRP A 590 13.32 -29.22 8.72
N PRO A 591 14.55 -29.58 9.14
CA PRO A 591 15.35 -30.69 8.62
C PRO A 591 14.96 -32.02 9.29
N LEU A 592 15.54 -33.13 8.85
CA LEU A 592 15.39 -34.41 9.55
C LEU A 592 16.14 -34.39 10.89
N ASN A 593 15.74 -35.26 11.84
CA ASN A 593 16.47 -35.42 13.11
C ASN A 593 17.94 -35.78 12.90
N SER A 594 18.25 -36.56 11.85
CA SER A 594 19.62 -36.91 11.45
C SER A 594 20.42 -35.73 10.89
N GLU A 595 19.74 -34.67 10.49
CA GLU A 595 20.29 -33.48 9.84
C GLU A 595 20.37 -32.28 10.80
N GLY A 596 20.18 -32.51 12.11
CA GLY A 596 20.35 -31.48 13.14
C GLY A 596 19.07 -30.75 13.57
N ALA A 597 17.88 -31.32 13.30
CA ALA A 597 16.64 -30.76 13.82
C ALA A 597 16.64 -30.64 15.36
N ALA A 598 15.96 -29.61 15.86
CA ALA A 598 15.74 -29.43 17.28
C ALA A 598 15.01 -30.63 17.91
N ASP A 599 15.40 -30.98 19.14
CA ASP A 599 14.70 -32.00 19.91
C ASP A 599 13.38 -31.43 20.47
N ILE A 600 12.27 -31.88 19.89
CA ILE A 600 10.91 -31.53 20.28
C ILE A 600 10.29 -32.56 21.24
N SER A 601 11.05 -33.56 21.69
CA SER A 601 10.53 -34.57 22.61
C SER A 601 10.16 -33.93 23.96
N GLY A 602 8.88 -34.05 24.33
CA GLY A 602 8.36 -33.50 25.58
C GLY A 602 7.91 -32.04 25.53
N GLU A 603 7.93 -31.39 24.36
CA GLU A 603 7.33 -30.07 24.21
C GLU A 603 5.81 -30.12 24.38
N THR A 604 5.28 -29.03 24.92
CA THR A 604 3.84 -28.87 25.21
C THR A 604 3.23 -27.70 24.44
N GLY A 605 4.06 -26.85 23.84
CA GLY A 605 3.63 -25.62 23.17
C GLY A 605 3.21 -24.51 24.13
N THR A 606 3.54 -24.63 25.43
CA THR A 606 3.16 -23.65 26.45
C THR A 606 4.32 -22.80 26.95
N ASN A 607 5.56 -23.19 26.68
CA ASN A 607 6.74 -22.49 27.19
C ASN A 607 7.50 -21.81 26.05
N ALA A 608 7.91 -20.56 26.28
CA ALA A 608 8.84 -19.84 25.42
C ALA A 608 10.12 -20.67 25.16
N GLY A 609 10.61 -20.63 23.92
CA GLY A 609 11.77 -21.33 23.42
C GLY A 609 11.51 -22.76 22.91
N GLU A 610 10.28 -23.27 23.04
CA GLU A 610 9.86 -24.54 22.44
C GLU A 610 9.55 -24.36 20.96
N CYS A 611 9.89 -25.33 20.11
CA CYS A 611 9.51 -25.31 18.70
C CYS A 611 8.00 -25.35 18.45
N SER A 612 7.23 -25.78 19.45
CA SER A 612 5.77 -25.82 19.42
C SER A 612 5.12 -24.55 20.02
N TYR A 613 5.93 -23.63 20.53
CA TYR A 613 5.50 -22.32 21.01
C TYR A 613 5.59 -21.32 19.86
N ILE A 614 4.68 -20.33 19.85
CA ILE A 614 4.77 -19.19 18.94
C ILE A 614 4.85 -17.94 19.82
N THR A 615 5.90 -17.15 19.64
CA THR A 615 6.09 -15.93 20.40
C THR A 615 4.90 -14.98 20.32
N ARG A 616 4.49 -14.48 21.50
CA ARG A 616 3.34 -13.57 21.66
C ARG A 616 3.72 -12.12 21.52
N SER A 617 4.99 -11.80 21.76
CA SER A 617 5.55 -10.45 21.68
C SER A 617 6.66 -10.35 20.64
N ASN A 618 6.60 -11.16 19.58
CA ASN A 618 7.53 -11.13 18.45
C ASN A 618 9.02 -11.17 18.88
N GLY A 619 9.38 -12.09 19.78
CA GLY A 619 10.73 -12.27 20.32
C GLY A 619 11.09 -11.38 21.52
N GLY A 620 10.12 -10.66 22.09
CA GLY A 620 10.29 -9.90 23.33
C GLY A 620 10.21 -10.72 24.63
N GLU A 621 9.85 -12.00 24.54
CA GLU A 621 9.71 -12.89 25.70
C GLU A 621 11.07 -13.40 26.19
N PRO A 622 11.27 -13.58 27.52
CA PRO A 622 12.46 -14.24 28.04
C PRO A 622 12.62 -15.64 27.47
N GLU A 623 13.83 -16.00 27.07
CA GLU A 623 14.17 -17.31 26.45
C GLU A 623 13.62 -17.51 25.03
N GLU A 624 12.90 -16.53 24.49
CA GLU A 624 12.43 -16.50 23.11
C GLU A 624 13.22 -15.48 22.30
N THR A 625 13.73 -15.88 21.14
CA THR A 625 14.44 -14.94 20.24
C THR A 625 14.18 -15.33 18.81
N LEU A 626 13.67 -14.37 18.01
CA LEU A 626 13.52 -14.57 16.58
C LEU A 626 14.88 -14.91 15.97
N GLN A 627 14.88 -15.93 15.11
CA GLN A 627 16.09 -16.39 14.45
C GLN A 627 16.11 -15.91 13.00
N PRO A 628 17.31 -15.67 12.43
CA PRO A 628 17.43 -15.30 11.03
C PRO A 628 16.89 -16.38 10.10
N VAL A 629 16.31 -15.94 9.00
CA VAL A 629 15.60 -16.82 8.07
C VAL A 629 16.46 -17.94 7.48
N CYS A 630 17.79 -17.75 7.45
CA CYS A 630 18.76 -18.66 6.83
C CYS A 630 19.59 -19.44 7.86
N PHE A 631 19.60 -20.76 7.70
CA PHE A 631 20.50 -21.71 8.35
C PHE A 631 21.68 -22.06 7.44
N VAL A 632 22.74 -22.62 8.01
CA VAL A 632 23.96 -22.97 7.30
C VAL A 632 24.28 -24.45 7.45
N GLU A 633 24.75 -25.04 6.35
CA GLU A 633 25.21 -26.42 6.31
C GLU A 633 26.62 -26.51 6.91
N VAL A 634 26.78 -27.38 7.92
CA VAL A 634 28.09 -27.67 8.53
C VAL A 634 28.35 -29.17 8.48
N GLN A 635 29.54 -29.54 8.01
CA GLN A 635 30.01 -30.92 8.06
C GLN A 635 30.55 -31.26 9.44
N GLU A 636 29.94 -32.27 10.08
CA GLU A 636 30.49 -32.91 11.27
C GLU A 636 31.06 -34.30 10.91
N SER A 637 31.86 -34.88 11.82
CA SER A 637 32.60 -36.12 11.61
C SER A 637 31.75 -37.37 11.26
N SER A 638 30.43 -37.29 11.38
CA SER A 638 29.51 -38.42 11.15
C SER A 638 28.27 -38.09 10.32
N ALA A 639 27.96 -36.80 10.08
CA ALA A 639 26.82 -36.35 9.30
C ALA A 639 26.96 -34.86 8.93
N THR A 640 26.26 -34.45 7.89
CA THR A 640 26.04 -33.04 7.60
C THR A 640 24.83 -32.54 8.37
N LYS A 641 24.93 -31.36 9.00
CA LYS A 641 23.85 -30.78 9.81
C LYS A 641 23.55 -29.35 9.41
N TRP A 642 22.28 -28.99 9.56
CA TRP A 642 21.80 -27.62 9.48
C TRP A 642 21.85 -26.98 10.86
N VAL A 643 22.56 -25.87 10.96
CA VAL A 643 22.79 -25.15 12.22
C VAL A 643 22.60 -23.65 11.99
N ASN A 644 22.46 -22.90 13.08
CA ASN A 644 22.50 -21.44 12.97
C ASN A 644 23.87 -20.94 12.51
N GLN A 645 23.89 -19.69 12.01
CA GLN A 645 25.11 -19.09 11.46
C GLN A 645 26.19 -18.86 12.52
N GLU A 646 25.83 -18.71 13.79
CA GLU A 646 26.76 -18.60 14.91
C GLU A 646 27.65 -19.84 15.05
N THR A 647 27.11 -21.03 14.77
CA THR A 647 27.88 -22.29 14.81
C THR A 647 28.99 -22.29 13.77
N LEU A 648 28.70 -21.87 12.53
CA LEU A 648 29.74 -21.71 11.51
C LEU A 648 30.79 -20.66 11.94
N ARG A 649 30.35 -19.53 12.50
CA ARG A 649 31.25 -18.46 12.98
C ARG A 649 32.25 -19.01 13.99
N GLN A 650 31.78 -19.83 14.93
CA GLN A 650 32.61 -20.48 15.94
C GLN A 650 33.58 -21.48 15.30
N ASN A 651 33.10 -22.31 14.36
CA ASN A 651 33.92 -23.31 13.67
C ASN A 651 35.10 -22.70 12.88
N ILE A 652 34.89 -21.53 12.25
CA ILE A 652 35.95 -20.81 11.53
C ILE A 652 36.69 -19.79 12.40
N ALA A 653 36.37 -19.72 13.70
CA ALA A 653 36.94 -18.77 14.66
C ALA A 653 36.85 -17.28 14.23
N LEU A 654 35.78 -16.90 13.51
CA LEU A 654 35.58 -15.54 13.04
C LEU A 654 35.21 -14.62 14.23
N PRO A 655 35.93 -13.50 14.48
CA PRO A 655 35.59 -12.58 15.57
C PRO A 655 34.16 -12.02 15.45
N LYS A 656 33.47 -11.81 16.58
CA LYS A 656 32.06 -11.34 16.57
C LYS A 656 31.87 -9.99 15.85
N ASN A 657 32.84 -9.08 15.95
CA ASN A 657 32.82 -7.80 15.25
C ASN A 657 33.02 -7.90 13.72
N LYS A 658 33.18 -9.12 13.18
CA LYS A 658 33.21 -9.41 11.74
C LYS A 658 31.91 -10.06 11.24
N CYS A 659 30.90 -10.17 12.08
CA CYS A 659 29.54 -10.48 11.64
C CYS A 659 28.89 -9.28 10.97
N LEU A 660 27.95 -9.52 10.04
CA LEU A 660 27.23 -8.45 9.31
C LEU A 660 26.57 -7.42 10.22
N SER A 661 26.10 -7.83 11.40
CA SER A 661 25.55 -6.95 12.42
C SER A 661 26.54 -5.90 12.96
N GLY A 662 27.85 -6.14 12.81
CA GLY A 662 28.92 -5.36 13.47
C GLY A 662 28.89 -5.44 15.00
N SER A 663 27.99 -6.25 15.57
CA SER A 663 27.66 -6.29 16.99
C SER A 663 28.43 -7.39 17.72
N ALA A 664 28.86 -7.10 18.95
CA ALA A 664 29.47 -8.11 19.83
C ALA A 664 28.44 -9.09 20.43
N VAL A 665 27.13 -8.81 20.27
CA VAL A 665 26.03 -9.58 20.88
C VAL A 665 25.09 -10.20 19.85
N LYS A 666 24.82 -9.55 18.71
CA LYS A 666 24.00 -10.13 17.63
C LYS A 666 24.89 -10.89 16.66
N THR A 667 24.94 -12.23 16.76
CA THR A 667 25.79 -13.07 15.89
C THR A 667 25.03 -14.16 15.16
N SER A 668 23.70 -14.23 15.32
CA SER A 668 22.85 -15.19 14.62
C SER A 668 22.74 -14.89 13.12
N ASP A 669 22.95 -13.64 12.69
CA ASP A 669 22.91 -13.15 11.30
C ASP A 669 24.31 -12.88 10.74
N CYS A 670 25.30 -13.69 11.13
CA CYS A 670 26.71 -13.39 10.90
C CYS A 670 27.15 -13.38 9.42
N PHE A 671 26.57 -14.25 8.59
CA PHE A 671 26.98 -14.50 7.21
C PHE A 671 25.95 -14.08 6.18
N ILE A 672 24.67 -14.33 6.43
CA ILE A 672 23.54 -13.95 5.56
C ILE A 672 22.53 -13.20 6.41
N ARG A 673 22.18 -11.98 6.00
CA ARG A 673 21.20 -11.13 6.68
C ARG A 673 20.19 -10.57 5.68
N ALA A 674 18.90 -10.81 5.90
CA ALA A 674 17.86 -10.11 5.16
C ALA A 674 17.86 -8.63 5.57
N ILE A 675 17.76 -7.72 4.60
CA ILE A 675 17.77 -6.28 4.87
C ILE A 675 16.38 -5.87 5.37
N SER A 676 16.28 -5.47 6.64
CA SER A 676 15.02 -4.97 7.23
C SER A 676 14.42 -3.84 6.37
N GLY A 677 13.14 -3.99 5.99
CA GLY A 677 12.43 -3.07 5.10
C GLY A 677 12.54 -3.42 3.61
N ALA A 678 13.41 -4.36 3.26
CA ALA A 678 13.55 -5.00 1.96
C ALA A 678 13.60 -6.54 2.09
N ASP A 679 13.10 -7.05 3.21
CA ASP A 679 12.94 -8.44 3.61
C ASP A 679 11.52 -8.96 3.32
N THR A 680 10.77 -8.21 2.53
CA THR A 680 9.45 -8.57 2.02
C THR A 680 9.41 -8.41 0.51
N SER A 681 8.68 -9.28 -0.17
CA SER A 681 8.39 -9.11 -1.59
C SER A 681 6.96 -9.51 -1.91
N HIS A 682 6.43 -8.95 -2.99
CA HIS A 682 5.05 -9.10 -3.39
C HIS A 682 4.95 -9.52 -4.85
N TYR A 683 3.94 -10.34 -5.15
CA TYR A 683 3.55 -10.71 -6.51
C TYR A 683 2.05 -10.51 -6.67
N SER A 684 1.65 -9.76 -7.70
CA SER A 684 0.25 -9.48 -8.01
C SER A 684 -0.57 -10.76 -8.18
N VAL A 685 -0.14 -11.59 -9.12
CA VAL A 685 -0.92 -12.70 -9.64
C VAL A 685 -0.02 -13.82 -10.13
N ILE A 686 -0.42 -15.06 -9.86
CA ILE A 686 0.17 -16.26 -10.44
C ILE A 686 -0.98 -17.07 -11.06
N ASP A 687 -1.00 -17.14 -12.38
CA ASP A 687 -2.03 -17.85 -13.12
C ASP A 687 -2.01 -19.36 -12.82
N PRO A 688 -3.12 -20.07 -13.06
CA PRO A 688 -3.18 -21.52 -12.85
C PRO A 688 -2.08 -22.26 -13.58
N LYS A 689 -1.42 -23.20 -12.89
CA LYS A 689 -0.42 -24.12 -13.46
C LYS A 689 0.78 -23.43 -14.11
N THR A 690 1.12 -22.22 -13.69
CA THR A 690 2.28 -21.48 -14.21
C THR A 690 3.09 -20.81 -13.11
N THR A 691 4.20 -20.19 -13.49
CA THR A 691 5.04 -19.39 -12.59
C THR A 691 4.64 -17.92 -12.62
N TRP A 692 4.98 -17.17 -11.57
CA TRP A 692 4.76 -15.71 -11.54
C TRP A 692 5.39 -15.04 -12.77
N ALA A 693 6.67 -15.34 -13.03
CA ALA A 693 7.42 -14.77 -14.16
C ALA A 693 6.73 -14.94 -15.53
N LYS A 694 5.98 -16.03 -15.72
CA LYS A 694 5.20 -16.29 -16.94
C LYS A 694 3.83 -15.60 -16.93
N SER A 695 3.25 -15.40 -15.74
CA SER A 695 1.95 -14.73 -15.57
C SER A 695 2.03 -13.23 -15.85
N VAL A 696 3.18 -12.62 -15.56
CA VAL A 696 3.45 -11.18 -15.77
C VAL A 696 4.41 -10.92 -16.93
N ALA A 697 4.57 -11.89 -17.83
CA ALA A 697 5.44 -11.72 -18.99
C ALA A 697 4.86 -10.64 -19.93
N GLY A 698 5.62 -9.57 -20.15
CA GLY A 698 5.23 -8.48 -21.06
C GLY A 698 5.38 -8.88 -22.54
N GLU A 699 5.30 -7.89 -23.43
CA GLU A 699 5.37 -8.08 -24.89
C GLU A 699 6.59 -8.91 -25.36
N ASN A 700 7.73 -8.77 -24.68
CA ASN A 700 8.97 -9.49 -25.00
C ASN A 700 9.03 -10.91 -24.41
N GLY A 701 7.97 -11.39 -23.76
CA GLY A 701 7.91 -12.71 -23.13
C GLY A 701 8.77 -12.85 -21.86
N SER A 702 9.29 -11.75 -21.33
CA SER A 702 10.05 -11.70 -20.06
C SER A 702 9.27 -10.90 -19.01
N PRO A 703 9.33 -11.29 -17.72
CA PRO A 703 8.78 -10.47 -16.65
C PRO A 703 9.57 -9.17 -16.50
N SER A 704 8.89 -8.11 -16.07
CA SER A 704 9.54 -6.93 -15.50
C SER A 704 9.72 -7.14 -14.00
N PHE A 705 10.86 -6.72 -13.46
CA PHE A 705 11.13 -6.79 -12.02
C PHE A 705 11.15 -5.37 -11.45
N SER A 706 10.33 -5.13 -10.43
CA SER A 706 10.36 -3.95 -9.59
C SER A 706 11.01 -4.26 -8.23
N LEU A 707 11.38 -3.23 -7.46
CA LEU A 707 11.94 -3.42 -6.12
C LEU A 707 10.99 -4.20 -5.20
N GLY A 708 9.68 -4.06 -5.39
CA GLY A 708 8.67 -4.79 -4.63
C GLY A 708 8.65 -6.29 -4.88
N ASN A 709 9.27 -6.78 -5.96
CA ASN A 709 9.35 -8.22 -6.26
C ASN A 709 10.62 -8.89 -5.75
N VAL A 710 11.52 -8.13 -5.11
CA VAL A 710 12.88 -8.57 -4.77
C VAL A 710 13.10 -8.53 -3.26
N LEU A 711 13.53 -9.66 -2.70
CA LEU A 711 14.08 -9.73 -1.35
C LEU A 711 15.56 -9.37 -1.40
N PHE A 712 16.03 -8.51 -0.51
CA PHE A 712 17.44 -8.13 -0.46
C PHE A 712 18.17 -8.78 0.72
N PHE A 713 19.35 -9.33 0.43
CA PHE A 713 20.22 -9.97 1.41
C PHE A 713 21.61 -9.37 1.36
N GLU A 714 22.24 -9.31 2.52
CA GLU A 714 23.66 -9.03 2.69
C GLU A 714 24.42 -10.32 2.89
N VAL A 715 25.55 -10.44 2.19
CA VAL A 715 26.44 -11.60 2.26
C VAL A 715 27.78 -11.17 2.86
N SER A 716 28.19 -11.81 3.93
CA SER A 716 29.44 -11.48 4.60
C SER A 716 30.64 -11.75 3.67
N PRO A 717 31.63 -10.85 3.58
CA PRO A 717 32.88 -11.11 2.86
C PRO A 717 33.71 -12.23 3.50
N TRP A 718 33.35 -12.66 4.72
CA TRP A 718 34.00 -13.75 5.44
C TRP A 718 33.30 -15.10 5.25
N THR A 719 32.27 -15.15 4.41
CA THR A 719 31.59 -16.41 4.09
C THR A 719 32.52 -17.26 3.23
N PRO A 720 32.94 -18.46 3.68
CA PRO A 720 33.81 -19.31 2.88
C PRO A 720 33.09 -19.73 1.57
N PRO A 721 33.74 -19.64 0.40
CA PRO A 721 33.18 -20.17 -0.84
C PRO A 721 32.89 -21.68 -0.72
N GLY A 722 31.77 -22.12 -1.29
CA GLY A 722 31.24 -23.48 -1.14
C GLY A 722 30.35 -23.68 0.09
N THR A 723 30.09 -22.65 0.89
CA THR A 723 29.15 -22.73 2.02
C THR A 723 27.71 -22.71 1.53
N THR A 724 26.92 -23.72 1.93
CA THR A 724 25.50 -23.82 1.57
C THR A 724 24.61 -23.25 2.67
N PHE A 725 23.61 -22.47 2.27
CA PHE A 725 22.59 -21.91 3.14
C PHE A 725 21.21 -22.39 2.73
N HIS A 726 20.35 -22.60 3.72
CA HIS A 726 18.94 -22.93 3.55
C HIS A 726 18.09 -21.89 4.26
N CYS A 727 17.33 -21.11 3.50
CA CYS A 727 16.46 -20.06 3.99
C CYS A 727 14.99 -20.52 3.96
N ARG A 728 14.28 -20.35 5.08
CA ARG A 728 12.85 -20.70 5.22
C ARG A 728 11.98 -19.47 5.02
N ILE A 729 11.75 -19.11 3.76
CA ILE A 729 10.94 -17.95 3.39
C ILE A 729 9.47 -18.26 3.64
N ARG A 730 8.72 -17.37 4.31
CA ARG A 730 7.29 -17.57 4.56
C ARG A 730 6.47 -16.93 3.45
N ALA A 731 5.46 -17.62 2.96
CA ALA A 731 4.57 -17.15 1.90
C ALA A 731 3.11 -17.18 2.36
N ARG A 732 2.35 -16.16 1.98
CA ARG A 732 0.88 -16.14 2.06
C ARG A 732 0.31 -15.36 0.89
N PHE A 733 -1.01 -15.40 0.71
CA PHE A 733 -1.69 -14.65 -0.34
C PHE A 733 -3.15 -14.34 0.01
N SER A 734 -3.73 -13.33 -0.62
CA SER A 734 -5.00 -12.73 -0.17
C SER A 734 -6.22 -13.62 -0.41
N ASN A 735 -6.25 -14.41 -1.49
CA ASN A 735 -7.30 -15.42 -1.72
C ASN A 735 -6.99 -16.81 -1.15
N CYS A 736 -6.12 -16.87 -0.14
CA CYS A 736 -5.77 -18.10 0.58
C CYS A 736 -6.79 -18.43 1.67
N GLU A 737 -7.39 -19.62 1.64
CA GLU A 737 -8.36 -20.02 2.66
C GLU A 737 -7.71 -20.19 4.03
N ASP A 738 -6.61 -20.95 4.08
CA ASP A 738 -5.92 -21.43 5.29
C ASP A 738 -4.67 -20.60 5.65
N CYS A 739 -4.51 -19.42 5.05
CA CYS A 739 -3.54 -18.40 5.49
C CYS A 739 -4.16 -17.40 6.48
N TRP A 740 -5.48 -17.39 6.61
CA TRP A 740 -6.20 -16.38 7.38
C TRP A 740 -7.20 -16.97 8.37
N HIS A 741 -7.78 -18.14 8.07
CA HIS A 741 -8.84 -18.71 8.89
C HIS A 741 -8.33 -19.91 9.68
N ASP A 742 -8.48 -19.86 11.00
CA ASP A 742 -8.17 -20.95 11.91
C ASP A 742 -9.33 -21.96 11.94
N SER A 743 -9.10 -23.12 11.34
CA SER A 743 -10.06 -24.22 11.32
C SER A 743 -10.38 -24.77 12.72
N ASN A 744 -9.47 -24.61 13.69
CA ASN A 744 -9.67 -25.02 15.08
C ASN A 744 -10.57 -24.06 15.86
N SER A 745 -10.69 -22.82 15.37
CA SER A 745 -11.49 -21.75 15.98
C SER A 745 -12.72 -21.40 15.14
N GLY A 746 -13.33 -22.42 14.50
CA GLY A 746 -14.58 -22.24 13.75
C GLY A 746 -14.43 -21.49 12.42
N ASN A 747 -13.22 -21.46 11.85
CA ASN A 747 -12.83 -20.64 10.69
C ASN A 747 -12.86 -19.12 10.94
N ASP A 748 -12.68 -18.72 12.19
CA ASP A 748 -12.40 -17.32 12.52
C ASP A 748 -10.96 -16.94 12.14
N ASP A 749 -10.63 -15.66 12.18
CA ASP A 749 -9.32 -15.17 11.75
C ASP A 749 -8.22 -15.54 12.75
N PHE A 750 -7.07 -16.04 12.29
CA PHE A 750 -5.91 -16.31 13.16
C PHE A 750 -5.63 -15.15 14.12
N LEU A 751 -5.28 -15.48 15.37
CA LEU A 751 -4.83 -14.49 16.34
C LEU A 751 -3.57 -13.83 15.82
N ASP A 752 -3.40 -12.56 16.15
CA ASP A 752 -2.30 -11.77 15.62
C ASP A 752 -0.98 -12.52 15.90
N TYR A 753 -0.70 -12.99 17.12
CA TYR A 753 0.62 -13.55 17.43
C TYR A 753 1.04 -14.74 16.58
N GLN A 754 0.09 -15.45 15.98
CA GLN A 754 0.39 -16.58 15.12
C GLN A 754 1.18 -16.14 13.87
N PHE A 755 1.01 -14.89 13.39
CA PHE A 755 1.78 -14.37 12.26
C PHE A 755 3.29 -14.14 12.56
N SER A 756 3.76 -14.32 13.80
CA SER A 756 5.19 -14.36 14.13
C SER A 756 5.84 -15.73 13.86
N GLY A 757 5.04 -16.79 13.78
CA GLY A 757 5.48 -18.18 13.60
C GLY A 757 5.38 -18.70 12.16
N GLY A 758 5.33 -20.03 12.04
CA GLY A 758 5.25 -20.75 10.76
C GLY A 758 3.84 -20.91 10.22
N GLU A 759 2.86 -21.13 11.10
CA GLU A 759 1.43 -21.08 10.78
C GLU A 759 0.93 -19.65 11.03
N PRO A 760 0.30 -18.97 10.05
CA PRO A 760 -0.50 -19.55 8.97
C PRO A 760 0.18 -19.61 7.59
N TYR A 761 1.48 -19.38 7.50
CA TYR A 761 2.20 -19.31 6.23
C TYR A 761 2.45 -20.68 5.57
N LYS A 762 2.79 -20.64 4.29
CA LYS A 762 3.50 -21.71 3.60
C LYS A 762 5.00 -21.43 3.66
N ILE A 763 5.79 -22.38 4.15
CA ILE A 763 7.26 -22.26 4.11
C ILE A 763 7.75 -22.66 2.70
N ILE A 764 8.52 -21.77 2.09
CA ILE A 764 9.18 -21.92 0.80
C ILE A 764 10.69 -22.05 1.04
N PRO A 765 11.28 -23.23 0.79
CA PRO A 765 12.71 -23.41 0.93
C PRO A 765 13.44 -22.69 -0.20
N PHE A 766 14.44 -21.88 0.17
CA PHE A 766 15.39 -21.27 -0.76
C PHE A 766 16.80 -21.68 -0.34
N GLU A 767 17.40 -22.56 -1.12
CA GLU A 767 18.76 -23.06 -0.89
C GLU A 767 19.70 -22.49 -1.94
N PHE A 768 20.88 -22.06 -1.50
CA PHE A 768 21.95 -21.60 -2.37
C PHE A 768 23.31 -21.90 -1.77
N THR A 769 24.31 -22.02 -2.63
CA THR A 769 25.72 -22.10 -2.24
C THR A 769 26.37 -20.78 -2.58
N VAL A 770 27.07 -20.20 -1.61
CA VAL A 770 27.91 -19.03 -1.86
C VAL A 770 29.11 -19.48 -2.66
N ILE A 771 29.33 -18.85 -3.81
CA ILE A 771 30.40 -19.21 -4.74
C ILE A 771 31.36 -18.03 -4.92
N ASP A 772 32.57 -18.37 -5.36
CA ASP A 772 33.72 -17.47 -5.57
C ASP A 772 34.44 -16.95 -4.32
#